data_AF-A0A7J7CHA7-F1
#
_entry.id   AF-A0A7J7CHA7-F1
#
_cell.length_a   1.000
_cell.length_b   1.000
_cell.length_c   1.000
_cell.angle_alpha   90.00
_cell.angle_beta   90.00
_cell.angle_gamma   90.00
#
_symmetry.space_group_name_H-M   'P 1'
#
loop_
_entity.id
_entity.type
_entity.pdbx_description
1 polymer ?
#
loop_
_entity_poly.entity_id
_entity_poly.type
_entity_poly.pdbx_seq_one_letter_code
_entity_poly.pdbx_strand_id
1 'polypeptide(L)'
;MRRQVVVVPVVLWSMWFCGVGFCLSRRQDAAWPSSSPAQSLMVPLTLIHGADSKGAVCLDGTLPGYHLDPGSGSGTNSWLIQLEGGGWCNDIKSCIFRKTTRHGSSTYMEKLLNFTGILSNKPEENPDFFNWNRVELRYCDGASFAGNGEDKAAQLHFRGQRIWLVAMEALMAMGMRNAQQALLSGCSAGGLASILHCDEFRDLFPQSTKVKCLSDAGMFLDAIDVSGGHTLRNIYGGVVTLQGVQKNLPSTCTNHLDPTSCFFPQNLVADVTTPLFLLNSAYDLWQVRNSLAPKSADPLGYWEKCRENHTQCNSSQMQFLQDFRNQMLDAIKVFSTSNQNGEFINSCFAHCHSEMQETWFAGDSPRIGTKRVAEAVGDWYFEREEVKDIDGPYPSDGTCHNLDFNTSLDTGFEAAASYSSTPDSVMIPLSLIHGADSKGAVCLDGTLPGYHLDPGYGSGANSWLIQLEGGGWCNNRRSCVYRKTTRRGSSKYMEKQLNFTGILSNKQEENPDFFNWNRIKLRYCDGASFAGNGQDQASQLYFRGQRIWSVAMEYLMAKGMKNADQALLSGCSAGGLASILHCDEFRNLFPQSTKVKCLSDAGMFLDAVDVSGGHTLRDMYSGVVSLQGVQKNLPRTCTDHLDPTSCFFPENLVADIKTPMFLLNAAYDAWQVTNSLAPKSADPQGYWEKCRENYAQCNSSQIQFLQDFRNEMLDKIKVFSTSNQNGLFINSCFSHCYSERQDTWFADDSPKIGTKRAAEAVGDWYFDREEVKAIDCPYPCDKTCHNLVFK
;
A
#
# COMPACT_ATOMS: atom_id res chain seq x y z
N MET A 1 35.40 37.69 45.21
CA MET A 1 35.52 36.39 45.91
C MET A 1 34.23 36.10 46.68
N ARG A 2 34.12 34.94 47.35
CA ARG A 2 32.87 34.30 47.81
C ARG A 2 32.20 34.93 49.06
N ARG A 3 30.85 34.86 49.07
CA ARG A 3 29.92 34.40 50.16
C ARG A 3 29.60 35.27 51.40
N GLN A 4 28.27 35.41 51.63
CA GLN A 4 27.51 35.19 52.90
C GLN A 4 27.62 36.28 54.01
N VAL A 5 26.64 36.54 54.91
CA VAL A 5 25.26 36.01 55.16
C VAL A 5 24.43 36.96 56.07
N VAL A 6 23.12 37.11 55.79
CA VAL A 6 21.93 37.29 56.69
C VAL A 6 21.91 38.31 57.86
N VAL A 7 20.78 39.03 58.05
CA VAL A 7 19.87 39.03 59.24
C VAL A 7 18.68 40.01 59.03
N VAL A 8 17.49 39.62 59.53
CA VAL A 8 16.20 40.36 59.49
C VAL A 8 15.71 40.62 60.92
N PRO A 9 15.02 41.74 61.20
CA PRO A 9 13.79 41.70 62.03
C PRO A 9 12.61 42.52 61.41
N VAL A 10 11.32 42.10 61.37
CA VAL A 10 10.34 41.69 62.43
C VAL A 10 9.66 42.92 63.07
N VAL A 11 8.34 43.07 63.34
CA VAL A 11 7.02 42.38 63.21
C VAL A 11 5.98 43.33 63.88
N LEU A 12 4.65 43.12 63.75
CA LEU A 12 3.60 43.15 64.83
C LEU A 12 2.19 43.07 64.16
N TRP A 13 1.44 41.97 64.28
CA TRP A 13 0.48 41.59 65.36
C TRP A 13 -0.94 42.20 65.15
N SER A 14 -2.10 41.57 65.46
CA SER A 14 -2.37 40.30 66.19
C SER A 14 -3.86 39.86 66.18
N MET A 15 -4.13 38.54 66.16
CA MET A 15 -5.05 37.77 67.06
C MET A 15 -6.61 37.84 66.88
N TRP A 16 -7.46 36.83 67.22
CA TRP A 16 -7.37 35.60 68.05
C TRP A 16 -8.39 34.46 67.68
N PHE A 17 -7.99 33.17 67.87
CA PHE A 17 -8.73 31.95 68.34
C PHE A 17 -10.05 31.50 67.64
N CYS A 18 -10.41 30.21 67.43
CA CYS A 18 -9.87 28.86 67.69
C CYS A 18 -10.59 27.85 66.72
N GLY A 19 -10.38 26.52 66.62
CA GLY A 19 -9.46 25.56 67.26
C GLY A 19 -9.84 24.08 66.92
N VAL A 20 -8.92 23.12 67.10
CA VAL A 20 -9.03 21.63 66.92
C VAL A 20 -9.35 21.08 65.51
N GLY A 21 -8.44 20.25 64.96
CA GLY A 21 -8.70 19.34 63.82
C GLY A 21 -7.57 19.30 62.78
N PHE A 22 -6.73 18.24 62.82
CA PHE A 22 -5.63 18.02 61.87
C PHE A 22 -6.10 17.91 60.40
N CYS A 23 -5.58 18.75 59.51
CA CYS A 23 -5.46 18.45 58.07
C CYS A 23 -4.36 19.30 57.41
N LEU A 24 -3.62 18.71 56.47
CA LEU A 24 -2.47 19.32 55.81
C LEU A 24 -2.88 20.39 54.78
N SER A 25 -2.54 21.64 55.11
CA SER A 25 -2.29 22.79 54.23
C SER A 25 -2.81 22.73 52.77
N ARG A 26 -3.96 23.36 52.52
CA ARG A 26 -4.18 24.10 51.26
C ARG A 26 -3.54 25.49 51.36
N ARG A 27 -2.84 25.91 50.30
CA ARG A 27 -2.77 27.33 49.90
C ARG A 27 -3.08 27.43 48.41
N GLN A 28 -3.71 28.53 48.04
CA GLN A 28 -4.09 28.82 46.66
C GLN A 28 -2.87 29.37 45.92
N ASP A 29 -2.44 28.64 44.89
CA ASP A 29 -1.74 29.22 43.75
C ASP A 29 -2.73 29.42 42.60
N ALA A 30 -2.37 30.31 41.67
CA ALA A 30 -3.25 30.73 40.58
C ALA A 30 -3.78 29.54 39.77
N ALA A 31 -5.07 29.61 39.41
CA ALA A 31 -5.69 28.61 38.55
C ALA A 31 -5.08 28.69 37.15
N TRP A 32 -4.14 27.80 36.87
CA TRP A 32 -3.77 27.43 35.51
C TRP A 32 -5.05 26.98 34.79
N PRO A 33 -5.39 27.53 33.61
CA PRO A 33 -6.38 26.92 32.75
C PRO A 33 -5.87 25.51 32.44
N SER A 34 -6.61 24.49 32.87
CA SER A 34 -6.33 23.12 32.49
C SER A 34 -6.35 23.03 30.97
N SER A 35 -5.20 22.73 30.35
CA SER A 35 -5.15 22.39 28.95
C SER A 35 -5.98 21.12 28.74
N SER A 36 -7.21 21.31 28.27
CA SER A 36 -7.97 20.25 27.63
C SER A 36 -7.11 19.64 26.52
N PRO A 37 -7.02 18.31 26.38
CA PRO A 37 -6.33 17.71 25.24
C PRO A 37 -6.94 18.27 23.96
N ALA A 38 -6.11 18.83 23.08
CA ALA A 38 -6.56 19.57 21.91
C ALA A 38 -7.42 18.66 21.02
N GLN A 39 -8.68 19.06 20.81
CA GLN A 39 -9.63 18.28 20.04
C GLN A 39 -9.28 18.37 18.54
N SER A 40 -9.10 17.22 17.89
CA SER A 40 -8.83 17.13 16.45
C SER A 40 -10.07 17.52 15.64
N LEU A 41 -9.86 18.24 14.52
CA LEU A 41 -10.95 18.63 13.63
C LEU A 41 -11.27 17.47 12.68
N MET A 42 -12.24 16.65 13.06
CA MET A 42 -12.74 15.54 12.25
C MET A 42 -13.90 16.00 11.35
N VAL A 43 -13.63 16.17 10.05
CA VAL A 43 -14.59 16.67 9.06
C VAL A 43 -15.27 15.51 8.31
N PRO A 44 -16.62 15.49 8.19
CA PRO A 44 -17.34 14.38 7.56
C PRO A 44 -17.26 14.39 6.02
N LEU A 45 -17.28 13.18 5.43
CA LEU A 45 -17.40 12.99 3.99
C LEU A 45 -18.80 13.33 3.50
N THR A 46 -18.90 14.17 2.46
CA THR A 46 -20.12 14.48 1.73
C THR A 46 -20.03 13.94 0.30
N LEU A 47 -21.04 13.19 -0.15
CA LEU A 47 -21.12 12.69 -1.53
C LEU A 47 -21.85 13.69 -2.44
N ILE A 48 -21.37 13.83 -3.67
CA ILE A 48 -21.97 14.73 -4.68
C ILE A 48 -23.16 14.01 -5.33
N HIS A 49 -24.33 14.12 -4.71
CA HIS A 49 -25.57 13.52 -5.23
C HIS A 49 -25.95 14.10 -6.61
N GLY A 50 -26.32 13.21 -7.54
CA GLY A 50 -26.64 13.56 -8.93
C GLY A 50 -25.44 13.65 -9.88
N ALA A 51 -24.20 13.45 -9.38
CA ALA A 51 -23.01 13.39 -10.22
C ALA A 51 -23.07 12.27 -11.28
N ASP A 52 -23.65 11.13 -10.92
CA ASP A 52 -23.95 9.99 -11.78
C ASP A 52 -24.79 10.37 -13.01
N SER A 53 -25.80 11.24 -12.86
CA SER A 53 -26.63 11.74 -13.97
C SER A 53 -25.84 12.55 -15.01
N LYS A 54 -24.68 13.09 -14.62
CA LYS A 54 -23.71 13.81 -15.48
C LYS A 54 -22.55 12.90 -15.94
N GLY A 55 -22.58 11.62 -15.58
CA GLY A 55 -21.54 10.63 -15.84
C GLY A 55 -20.26 10.82 -15.01
N ALA A 56 -20.34 11.60 -13.92
CA ALA A 56 -19.24 11.85 -12.98
C ALA A 56 -19.31 10.83 -11.83
N VAL A 57 -18.47 9.81 -11.91
CA VAL A 57 -18.40 8.69 -10.96
C VAL A 57 -16.95 8.26 -10.78
N CYS A 58 -16.59 7.76 -9.60
CA CYS A 58 -15.30 7.14 -9.35
C CYS A 58 -15.06 5.93 -10.26
N LEU A 59 -13.83 5.40 -10.30
CA LEU A 59 -13.44 4.26 -11.15
C LEU A 59 -14.41 3.06 -11.11
N ASP A 60 -15.05 2.78 -9.98
CA ASP A 60 -16.03 1.70 -9.79
C ASP A 60 -17.49 2.05 -10.09
N GLY A 61 -17.80 3.31 -10.42
CA GLY A 61 -19.17 3.79 -10.65
C GLY A 61 -19.83 4.45 -9.44
N THR A 62 -19.18 4.54 -8.28
CA THR A 62 -19.72 5.25 -7.10
C THR A 62 -19.65 6.77 -7.24
N LEU A 63 -20.48 7.49 -6.47
CA LEU A 63 -20.48 8.96 -6.48
C LEU A 63 -19.15 9.51 -5.91
N PRO A 64 -18.56 10.57 -6.50
CA PRO A 64 -17.45 11.30 -5.89
C PRO A 64 -17.89 12.05 -4.62
N GLY A 65 -16.93 12.51 -3.83
CA GLY A 65 -17.20 13.24 -2.59
C GLY A 65 -16.07 14.15 -2.13
N TYR A 66 -16.36 14.96 -1.12
CA TYR A 66 -15.44 15.93 -0.52
C TYR A 66 -15.69 16.05 0.98
N HIS A 67 -14.73 16.57 1.72
CA HIS A 67 -14.90 17.01 3.11
C HIS A 67 -14.90 18.55 3.11
N LEU A 68 -15.78 19.19 3.87
CA LEU A 68 -15.88 20.66 3.93
C LEU A 68 -16.03 21.14 5.38
N ASP A 69 -15.15 22.05 5.77
CA ASP A 69 -15.24 22.81 7.03
C ASP A 69 -15.56 24.29 6.71
N PRO A 70 -16.71 24.84 7.15
CA PRO A 70 -17.13 26.18 6.78
C PRO A 70 -16.23 27.30 7.32
N GLY A 71 -16.09 28.37 6.53
CA GLY A 71 -15.34 29.56 6.93
C GLY A 71 -16.01 30.35 8.05
N SER A 72 -15.22 31.16 8.76
CA SER A 72 -15.68 31.97 9.89
C SER A 72 -15.08 33.38 9.88
N GLY A 73 -15.81 34.34 10.46
CA GLY A 73 -15.40 35.75 10.47
C GLY A 73 -15.11 36.30 9.07
N SER A 74 -13.92 36.88 8.89
CA SER A 74 -13.47 37.43 7.60
C SER A 74 -13.29 36.38 6.49
N GLY A 75 -12.99 35.13 6.82
CA GLY A 75 -12.77 34.06 5.84
C GLY A 75 -14.05 33.39 5.32
N THR A 76 -15.24 33.86 5.73
CA THR A 76 -16.54 33.35 5.25
C THR A 76 -16.72 33.46 3.72
N ASN A 77 -16.10 34.45 3.08
CA ASN A 77 -16.07 34.63 1.62
C ASN A 77 -14.73 34.24 0.98
N SER A 78 -13.91 33.45 1.68
CA SER A 78 -12.62 32.95 1.17
C SER A 78 -12.64 31.42 1.11
N TRP A 79 -12.05 30.83 0.08
CA TRP A 79 -12.16 29.40 -0.22
C TRP A 79 -10.80 28.77 -0.51
N LEU A 80 -10.48 27.68 0.18
CA LEU A 80 -9.32 26.82 -0.06
C LEU A 80 -9.83 25.46 -0.50
N ILE A 81 -9.48 25.05 -1.72
CA ILE A 81 -9.79 23.74 -2.29
C ILE A 81 -8.50 22.95 -2.37
N GLN A 82 -8.31 21.98 -1.49
CA GLN A 82 -7.22 21.00 -1.52
C GLN A 82 -7.67 19.78 -2.34
N LEU A 83 -6.81 19.34 -3.26
CA LEU A 83 -7.00 18.15 -4.09
C LEU A 83 -6.16 16.99 -3.50
N GLU A 84 -6.81 15.88 -3.16
CA GLU A 84 -6.17 14.70 -2.56
C GLU A 84 -5.11 14.09 -3.50
N GLY A 85 -3.94 13.76 -2.95
CA GLY A 85 -2.88 13.04 -3.66
C GLY A 85 -3.10 11.53 -3.80
N GLY A 86 -2.08 10.80 -4.30
CA GLY A 86 -2.07 9.32 -4.30
C GLY A 86 -1.73 8.64 -5.64
N GLY A 87 -0.86 9.23 -6.47
CA GLY A 87 -0.37 8.63 -7.72
C GLY A 87 -1.45 8.34 -8.77
N TRP A 88 -1.21 7.37 -9.65
CA TRP A 88 -2.05 7.11 -10.83
C TRP A 88 -2.32 5.61 -11.05
N CYS A 89 -3.13 5.29 -12.04
CA CYS A 89 -3.18 3.96 -12.66
C CYS A 89 -3.05 4.08 -14.18
N ASN A 90 -2.15 3.31 -14.79
CA ASN A 90 -1.69 3.51 -16.16
C ASN A 90 -1.98 2.32 -17.10
N ASP A 91 -2.58 1.26 -16.59
CA ASP A 91 -3.08 0.12 -17.36
C ASP A 91 -4.40 -0.40 -16.77
N ILE A 92 -5.09 -1.28 -17.50
CA ILE A 92 -6.38 -1.83 -17.06
C ILE A 92 -6.26 -2.51 -15.70
N LYS A 93 -5.15 -3.21 -15.41
CA LYS A 93 -4.96 -3.95 -14.16
C LYS A 93 -4.81 -3.03 -12.95
N SER A 94 -3.92 -2.05 -13.05
CA SER A 94 -3.68 -1.06 -12.00
C SER A 94 -4.96 -0.26 -11.72
N CYS A 95 -5.76 0.06 -12.74
CA CYS A 95 -7.04 0.73 -12.53
C CYS A 95 -8.13 -0.20 -11.96
N ILE A 96 -8.18 -1.46 -12.38
CA ILE A 96 -9.02 -2.50 -11.74
C ILE A 96 -8.67 -2.67 -10.27
N PHE A 97 -7.38 -2.69 -9.91
CA PHE A 97 -6.95 -2.74 -8.52
C PHE A 97 -7.38 -1.47 -7.79
N ARG A 98 -7.08 -0.29 -8.36
CA ARG A 98 -7.39 1.02 -7.77
C ARG A 98 -8.88 1.22 -7.48
N LYS A 99 -9.79 0.73 -8.33
CA LYS A 99 -11.26 0.79 -8.10
C LYS A 99 -11.73 0.06 -6.83
N THR A 100 -10.91 -0.85 -6.28
CA THR A 100 -11.20 -1.54 -5.01
C THR A 100 -10.62 -0.85 -3.77
N THR A 101 -10.13 0.39 -3.91
CA THR A 101 -9.50 1.20 -2.84
C THR A 101 -10.20 2.55 -2.64
N ARG A 102 -9.83 3.30 -1.58
CA ARG A 102 -10.33 4.68 -1.36
C ARG A 102 -10.07 5.61 -2.55
N HIS A 103 -8.99 5.34 -3.30
CA HIS A 103 -8.58 6.13 -4.47
C HIS A 103 -9.23 5.69 -5.81
N GLY A 104 -10.30 4.89 -5.74
CA GLY A 104 -11.11 4.51 -6.89
C GLY A 104 -12.59 4.24 -6.58
N SER A 105 -13.02 4.40 -5.32
CA SER A 105 -14.42 4.25 -4.91
C SER A 105 -14.70 4.95 -3.59
N SER A 106 -15.79 5.72 -3.52
CA SER A 106 -16.22 6.39 -2.29
C SER A 106 -16.81 5.45 -1.24
N THR A 107 -17.04 4.18 -1.59
CA THR A 107 -17.34 3.11 -0.63
C THR A 107 -16.23 3.02 0.42
N TYR A 108 -14.96 3.07 -0.01
CA TYR A 108 -13.78 2.88 0.83
C TYR A 108 -13.20 4.17 1.42
N MET A 109 -13.66 5.36 0.99
CA MET A 109 -13.24 6.62 1.59
C MET A 109 -13.60 6.71 3.08
N GLU A 110 -12.70 7.27 3.86
CA GLU A 110 -12.87 7.58 5.28
C GLU A 110 -14.10 8.47 5.48
N LYS A 111 -14.96 8.13 6.44
CA LYS A 111 -16.19 8.92 6.68
C LYS A 111 -15.96 10.16 7.53
N LEU A 112 -14.80 10.25 8.18
CA LEU A 112 -14.27 11.41 8.90
C LEU A 112 -12.79 11.55 8.53
N LEU A 113 -12.35 12.76 8.18
CA LEU A 113 -10.96 13.08 7.89
C LEU A 113 -10.46 14.12 8.89
N ASN A 114 -9.24 13.97 9.40
CA ASN A 114 -8.64 14.96 10.29
C ASN A 114 -8.01 16.07 9.46
N PHE A 115 -8.40 17.32 9.70
CA PHE A 115 -7.85 18.49 9.00
C PHE A 115 -6.61 19.03 9.74
N THR A 116 -5.48 19.05 9.05
CA THR A 116 -4.14 19.47 9.54
C THR A 116 -3.43 20.36 8.51
N GLY A 117 -2.27 20.94 8.87
CA GLY A 117 -1.47 21.73 7.93
C GLY A 117 -2.25 22.92 7.38
N ILE A 118 -2.24 23.10 6.07
CA ILE A 118 -2.99 24.14 5.34
C ILE A 118 -4.52 24.03 5.53
N LEU A 119 -5.03 22.87 5.97
CA LEU A 119 -6.45 22.65 6.30
C LEU A 119 -6.77 22.80 7.81
N SER A 120 -5.80 23.05 8.69
CA SER A 120 -6.13 23.26 10.11
C SER A 120 -7.01 24.51 10.31
N ASN A 121 -7.94 24.44 11.27
CA ASN A 121 -8.79 25.57 11.68
C ASN A 121 -8.22 26.40 12.84
N LYS A 122 -6.98 26.14 13.25
CA LYS A 122 -6.31 26.85 14.35
C LYS A 122 -5.30 27.87 13.81
N PRO A 123 -5.33 29.14 14.24
CA PRO A 123 -4.37 30.15 13.78
C PRO A 123 -2.92 29.85 14.19
N GLU A 124 -2.70 29.10 15.28
CA GLU A 124 -1.37 28.63 15.68
C GLU A 124 -0.81 27.49 14.80
N GLU A 125 -1.64 26.86 13.98
CA GLU A 125 -1.26 25.80 13.04
C GLU A 125 -1.31 26.26 11.58
N ASN A 126 -2.23 27.17 11.24
CA ASN A 126 -2.51 27.65 9.90
C ASN A 126 -2.79 29.17 9.89
N PRO A 127 -1.77 30.02 10.08
CA PRO A 127 -1.95 31.43 10.47
C PRO A 127 -2.82 32.25 9.52
N ASP A 128 -2.85 31.86 8.25
CA ASP A 128 -3.40 32.65 7.14
C ASP A 128 -4.69 32.08 6.53
N PHE A 129 -4.94 30.78 6.65
CA PHE A 129 -6.12 30.11 6.06
C PHE A 129 -7.05 29.45 7.11
N PHE A 130 -6.74 29.56 8.42
CA PHE A 130 -7.50 28.91 9.51
C PHE A 130 -8.99 29.31 9.62
N ASN A 131 -9.44 30.38 8.97
CA ASN A 131 -10.84 30.82 9.01
C ASN A 131 -11.55 30.79 7.64
N TRP A 132 -10.91 30.26 6.59
CA TRP A 132 -11.50 30.11 5.26
C TRP A 132 -12.48 28.93 5.19
N ASN A 133 -13.31 28.88 4.14
CA ASN A 133 -14.00 27.64 3.77
C ASN A 133 -12.93 26.67 3.25
N ARG A 134 -12.73 25.55 3.95
CA ARG A 134 -11.70 24.56 3.64
C ARG A 134 -12.33 23.30 3.10
N VAL A 135 -11.84 22.83 1.96
CA VAL A 135 -12.39 21.68 1.25
C VAL A 135 -11.28 20.72 0.89
N GLU A 136 -11.46 19.44 1.21
CA GLU A 136 -10.66 18.34 0.66
C GLU A 136 -11.50 17.63 -0.40
N LEU A 137 -11.15 17.73 -1.68
CA LEU A 137 -11.80 16.99 -2.77
C LEU A 137 -11.13 15.62 -2.91
N ARG A 138 -11.92 14.55 -2.71
CA ARG A 138 -11.39 13.18 -2.69
C ARG A 138 -11.08 12.65 -4.08
N TYR A 139 -9.90 12.07 -4.24
CA TYR A 139 -9.33 11.65 -5.53
C TYR A 139 -9.66 10.19 -5.83
N CYS A 140 -10.55 9.95 -6.79
CA CYS A 140 -11.05 8.60 -7.12
C CYS A 140 -11.10 8.25 -8.63
N ASP A 141 -10.46 9.02 -9.50
CA ASP A 141 -10.37 8.74 -10.94
C ASP A 141 -9.03 8.13 -11.38
N GLY A 142 -7.91 8.44 -10.71
CA GLY A 142 -6.60 7.87 -11.04
C GLY A 142 -5.84 8.52 -12.20
N ALA A 143 -6.28 9.69 -12.69
CA ALA A 143 -5.62 10.48 -13.75
C ALA A 143 -5.47 11.97 -13.37
N SER A 144 -5.22 12.30 -12.09
CA SER A 144 -5.13 13.70 -11.62
C SER A 144 -6.33 14.56 -12.02
N PHE A 145 -7.54 14.02 -11.91
CA PHE A 145 -8.79 14.67 -12.36
C PHE A 145 -8.87 15.02 -13.86
N ALA A 146 -7.96 14.51 -14.71
CA ALA A 146 -7.92 14.82 -16.14
C ALA A 146 -8.48 13.71 -17.06
N GLY A 147 -8.94 12.56 -16.52
CA GLY A 147 -9.52 11.45 -17.32
C GLY A 147 -10.96 11.72 -17.80
N ASN A 148 -11.32 11.28 -19.01
CA ASN A 148 -12.71 11.29 -19.52
C ASN A 148 -13.00 10.11 -20.47
N GLY A 149 -12.41 8.95 -20.18
CA GLY A 149 -12.60 7.69 -20.88
C GLY A 149 -13.53 6.72 -20.13
N GLU A 150 -13.72 5.54 -20.69
CA GLU A 150 -14.32 4.38 -20.02
C GLU A 150 -13.76 3.11 -20.65
N ASP A 151 -13.62 2.06 -19.85
CA ASP A 151 -13.53 0.71 -20.36
C ASP A 151 -14.79 -0.07 -19.94
N LYS A 152 -15.60 -0.43 -20.94
CA LYS A 152 -16.86 -1.15 -20.73
C LYS A 152 -16.66 -2.63 -20.37
N ALA A 153 -15.56 -3.24 -20.81
CA ALA A 153 -15.25 -4.63 -20.52
C ALA A 153 -14.76 -4.78 -19.08
N ALA A 154 -13.80 -3.93 -18.67
CA ALA A 154 -13.25 -3.89 -17.32
C ALA A 154 -14.19 -3.24 -16.27
N GLN A 155 -15.31 -2.64 -16.70
CA GLN A 155 -16.21 -1.82 -15.89
C GLN A 155 -15.42 -0.74 -15.12
N LEU A 156 -14.71 0.10 -15.89
CA LEU A 156 -13.90 1.20 -15.38
C LEU A 156 -14.40 2.54 -15.92
N HIS A 157 -14.57 3.48 -15.01
CA HIS A 157 -15.05 4.83 -15.30
C HIS A 157 -13.93 5.86 -15.07
N PHE A 158 -13.18 6.17 -16.12
CA PHE A 158 -12.10 7.18 -16.08
C PHE A 158 -12.71 8.60 -16.19
N ARG A 159 -13.28 9.11 -15.10
CA ARG A 159 -14.14 10.31 -15.13
C ARG A 159 -13.60 11.51 -14.37
N GLY A 160 -12.28 11.60 -14.19
CA GLY A 160 -11.61 12.72 -13.52
C GLY A 160 -12.17 14.08 -13.91
N GLN A 161 -12.22 14.39 -15.21
CA GLN A 161 -12.65 15.71 -15.70
C GLN A 161 -14.12 15.98 -15.31
N ARG A 162 -14.95 14.93 -15.30
CA ARG A 162 -16.36 15.06 -14.91
C ARG A 162 -16.52 15.21 -13.40
N ILE A 163 -15.71 14.50 -12.61
CA ILE A 163 -15.67 14.63 -11.15
C ILE A 163 -15.27 16.05 -10.76
N TRP A 164 -14.20 16.58 -11.37
CA TRP A 164 -13.77 17.98 -11.22
C TRP A 164 -14.92 18.95 -11.51
N LEU A 165 -15.53 18.87 -12.69
CA LEU A 165 -16.63 19.76 -13.10
C LEU A 165 -17.82 19.73 -12.14
N VAL A 166 -18.30 18.54 -11.71
CA VAL A 166 -19.44 18.46 -10.78
C VAL A 166 -19.08 18.89 -9.35
N ALA A 167 -17.83 18.69 -8.92
CA ALA A 167 -17.36 19.18 -7.63
C ALA A 167 -17.32 20.71 -7.61
N MET A 168 -16.74 21.33 -8.65
CA MET A 168 -16.70 22.77 -8.78
C MET A 168 -18.12 23.36 -8.87
N GLU A 169 -19.02 22.76 -9.65
CA GLU A 169 -20.43 23.19 -9.72
C GLU A 169 -21.13 23.12 -8.35
N ALA A 170 -20.92 22.05 -7.59
CA ALA A 170 -21.49 21.89 -6.25
C ALA A 170 -20.97 22.95 -5.26
N LEU A 171 -19.66 23.21 -5.26
CA LEU A 171 -19.01 24.25 -4.43
C LEU A 171 -19.49 25.66 -4.82
N MET A 172 -19.60 25.93 -6.13
CA MET A 172 -20.19 27.17 -6.64
C MET A 172 -21.64 27.33 -6.20
N ALA A 173 -22.44 26.26 -6.12
CA ALA A 173 -23.80 26.30 -5.59
C ALA A 173 -23.86 26.53 -4.07
N MET A 174 -22.89 26.02 -3.30
CA MET A 174 -22.81 26.20 -1.84
C MET A 174 -22.33 27.59 -1.39
N GLY A 175 -21.83 28.42 -2.31
CA GLY A 175 -21.46 29.81 -2.02
C GLY A 175 -20.14 30.27 -2.61
N MET A 176 -19.31 29.36 -3.15
CA MET A 176 -18.00 29.69 -3.73
C MET A 176 -18.11 30.73 -4.85
N ARG A 177 -19.25 30.82 -5.56
CA ARG A 177 -19.52 31.87 -6.56
C ARG A 177 -19.42 33.31 -6.05
N ASN A 178 -19.52 33.51 -4.74
CA ASN A 178 -19.44 34.81 -4.07
C ASN A 178 -18.05 35.06 -3.45
N ALA A 179 -17.07 34.19 -3.71
CA ALA A 179 -15.75 34.29 -3.12
C ALA A 179 -15.04 35.60 -3.50
N GLN A 180 -14.46 36.26 -2.51
CA GLN A 180 -13.52 37.37 -2.69
C GLN A 180 -12.10 36.85 -2.93
N GLN A 181 -11.79 35.67 -2.38
CA GLN A 181 -10.50 35.01 -2.42
C GLN A 181 -10.69 33.51 -2.64
N ALA A 182 -9.91 32.92 -3.54
CA ALA A 182 -9.91 31.48 -3.79
C ALA A 182 -8.47 30.97 -4.02
N LEU A 183 -8.12 29.88 -3.35
CA LEU A 183 -6.87 29.14 -3.54
C LEU A 183 -7.20 27.71 -3.94
N LEU A 184 -6.77 27.31 -5.14
CA LEU A 184 -6.69 25.90 -5.52
C LEU A 184 -5.35 25.35 -5.05
N SER A 185 -5.34 24.21 -4.39
CA SER A 185 -4.14 23.55 -3.89
C SER A 185 -4.26 22.04 -4.00
N GLY A 186 -3.16 21.32 -3.83
CA GLY A 186 -3.15 19.86 -3.74
C GLY A 186 -1.72 19.34 -3.60
N CYS A 187 -1.58 18.12 -3.07
CA CYS A 187 -0.28 17.44 -3.05
C CYS A 187 -0.16 16.38 -4.15
N SER A 188 1.04 16.16 -4.68
CA SER A 188 1.39 14.96 -5.46
C SER A 188 0.57 14.89 -6.76
N ALA A 189 -0.21 13.83 -6.97
CA ALA A 189 -1.18 13.77 -8.07
C ALA A 189 -2.23 14.91 -8.02
N GLY A 190 -2.62 15.37 -6.83
CA GLY A 190 -3.45 16.57 -6.63
C GLY A 190 -2.69 17.88 -6.86
N GLY A 191 -1.38 17.89 -6.62
CA GLY A 191 -0.48 19.01 -6.98
C GLY A 191 -0.39 19.16 -8.49
N LEU A 192 -0.17 18.07 -9.23
CA LEU A 192 -0.26 18.06 -10.69
C LEU A 192 -1.65 18.51 -11.18
N ALA A 193 -2.73 18.02 -10.55
CA ALA A 193 -4.09 18.46 -10.87
C ALA A 193 -4.28 19.97 -10.65
N SER A 194 -3.69 20.54 -9.60
CA SER A 194 -3.73 21.98 -9.33
C SER A 194 -3.05 22.82 -10.42
N ILE A 195 -2.03 22.27 -11.10
CA ILE A 195 -1.41 22.90 -12.28
C ILE A 195 -2.35 22.76 -13.48
N LEU A 196 -2.81 21.54 -13.79
CA LEU A 196 -3.63 21.23 -14.97
C LEU A 196 -4.95 22.01 -15.00
N HIS A 197 -5.59 22.19 -13.83
CA HIS A 197 -6.88 22.86 -13.71
C HIS A 197 -6.78 24.30 -13.20
N CYS A 198 -5.58 24.89 -13.09
CA CYS A 198 -5.42 26.22 -12.48
C CYS A 198 -6.23 27.31 -13.21
N ASP A 199 -6.08 27.38 -14.54
CA ASP A 199 -6.78 28.37 -15.36
C ASP A 199 -8.27 28.04 -15.49
N GLU A 200 -8.65 26.75 -15.58
CA GLU A 200 -10.07 26.33 -15.50
C GLU A 200 -10.75 26.78 -14.20
N PHE A 201 -10.04 26.69 -13.07
CA PHE A 201 -10.54 27.13 -11.76
C PHE A 201 -10.69 28.64 -11.70
N ARG A 202 -9.71 29.39 -12.20
CA ARG A 202 -9.75 30.85 -12.30
C ARG A 202 -10.95 31.32 -13.14
N ASP A 203 -11.25 30.67 -14.25
CA ASP A 203 -12.37 31.01 -15.13
C ASP A 203 -13.77 30.81 -14.50
N LEU A 204 -13.89 30.10 -13.38
CA LEU A 204 -15.15 30.00 -12.62
C LEU A 204 -15.59 31.33 -11.98
N PHE A 205 -14.67 32.27 -11.76
CA PHE A 205 -14.90 33.46 -10.94
C PHE A 205 -14.95 34.77 -11.75
N PRO A 206 -15.55 35.86 -11.24
CA PRO A 206 -15.38 37.19 -11.81
C PRO A 206 -13.92 37.67 -11.71
N GLN A 207 -13.51 38.63 -12.56
CA GLN A 207 -12.17 39.23 -12.54
C GLN A 207 -11.85 40.02 -11.23
N SER A 208 -12.86 40.30 -10.41
CA SER A 208 -12.69 40.94 -9.09
C SER A 208 -12.29 39.97 -7.97
N THR A 209 -12.41 38.66 -8.17
CA THR A 209 -12.02 37.65 -7.19
C THR A 209 -10.52 37.38 -7.30
N LYS A 210 -9.79 37.49 -6.18
CA LYS A 210 -8.39 37.06 -6.13
C LYS A 210 -8.34 35.54 -6.19
N VAL A 211 -7.88 34.98 -7.31
CA VAL A 211 -7.67 33.53 -7.50
C VAL A 211 -6.18 33.28 -7.69
N LYS A 212 -5.64 32.27 -6.99
CA LYS A 212 -4.28 31.75 -7.20
C LYS A 212 -4.26 30.22 -7.03
N CYS A 213 -3.17 29.57 -7.45
CA CYS A 213 -2.98 28.12 -7.32
C CYS A 213 -1.68 27.77 -6.58
N LEU A 214 -1.67 26.67 -5.82
CA LEU A 214 -0.53 26.16 -5.08
C LEU A 214 -0.32 24.67 -5.42
N SER A 215 0.76 24.35 -6.12
CA SER A 215 1.16 22.96 -6.36
C SER A 215 2.18 22.53 -5.32
N ASP A 216 1.79 21.65 -4.40
CA ASP A 216 2.69 20.98 -3.45
C ASP A 216 3.15 19.63 -4.03
N ALA A 217 4.46 19.41 -4.14
CA ALA A 217 5.06 18.17 -4.64
C ALA A 217 4.48 17.67 -5.99
N GLY A 218 4.00 18.60 -6.82
CA GLY A 218 3.34 18.33 -8.10
C GLY A 218 4.24 18.52 -9.33
N MET A 219 5.44 19.08 -9.17
CA MET A 219 6.37 19.40 -10.27
C MET A 219 7.21 18.18 -10.68
N PHE A 220 6.55 17.17 -11.25
CA PHE A 220 7.22 15.96 -11.75
C PHE A 220 7.95 16.18 -13.07
N LEU A 221 9.17 15.65 -13.19
CA LEU A 221 9.97 15.73 -14.43
C LEU A 221 9.95 14.44 -15.27
N ASP A 222 9.96 14.57 -16.60
CA ASP A 222 10.35 13.54 -17.57
C ASP A 222 11.88 13.39 -17.61
N ALA A 223 12.46 13.14 -16.43
CA ALA A 223 13.88 12.95 -16.24
C ALA A 223 14.27 11.51 -16.56
N ILE A 224 15.50 11.33 -17.04
CA ILE A 224 16.07 10.00 -17.21
C ILE A 224 16.16 9.29 -15.86
N ASP A 225 15.81 8.01 -15.86
CA ASP A 225 16.05 7.13 -14.74
C ASP A 225 17.49 6.60 -14.75
N VAL A 226 17.88 5.91 -13.69
CA VAL A 226 19.27 5.45 -13.47
C VAL A 226 19.70 4.31 -14.42
N SER A 227 18.80 3.80 -15.27
CA SER A 227 19.13 2.93 -16.42
C SER A 227 19.35 3.70 -17.72
N GLY A 228 19.08 5.01 -17.75
CA GLY A 228 18.97 5.82 -18.96
C GLY A 228 17.61 5.69 -19.66
N GLY A 229 16.62 5.08 -19.01
CA GLY A 229 15.23 5.00 -19.46
C GLY A 229 14.41 6.20 -19.01
N HIS A 230 13.12 6.19 -19.32
CA HIS A 230 12.16 7.22 -18.91
C HIS A 230 10.96 6.57 -18.19
N THR A 231 11.19 6.04 -16.98
CA THR A 231 10.15 5.27 -16.26
C THR A 231 8.84 6.05 -16.06
N LEU A 232 8.87 7.32 -15.62
CA LEU A 232 7.63 8.08 -15.42
C LEU A 232 6.90 8.41 -16.73
N ARG A 233 7.62 8.54 -17.85
CA ARG A 233 7.02 8.73 -19.18
C ARG A 233 6.19 7.54 -19.61
N ASN A 234 6.64 6.33 -19.29
CA ASN A 234 5.88 5.10 -19.55
C ASN A 234 4.61 5.02 -18.70
N ILE A 235 4.66 5.48 -17.44
CA ILE A 235 3.48 5.60 -16.59
C ILE A 235 2.50 6.62 -17.19
N TYR A 236 2.96 7.84 -17.45
CA TYR A 236 2.11 8.92 -17.99
C TYR A 236 1.52 8.57 -19.36
N GLY A 237 2.27 7.91 -20.25
CA GLY A 237 1.76 7.50 -21.56
C GLY A 237 0.63 6.47 -21.45
N GLY A 238 0.74 5.57 -20.48
CA GLY A 238 -0.34 4.64 -20.12
C GLY A 238 -1.57 5.35 -19.56
N VAL A 239 -1.41 6.24 -18.58
CA VAL A 239 -2.51 7.07 -18.01
C VAL A 239 -3.23 7.81 -19.13
N VAL A 240 -2.48 8.55 -19.95
CA VAL A 240 -3.03 9.43 -20.99
C VAL A 240 -3.80 8.64 -22.02
N THR A 241 -3.22 7.56 -22.54
CA THR A 241 -3.82 6.73 -23.59
C THR A 241 -5.06 5.98 -23.09
N LEU A 242 -4.98 5.35 -21.91
CA LEU A 242 -6.05 4.53 -21.36
C LEU A 242 -7.25 5.38 -20.91
N GLN A 243 -6.98 6.46 -20.18
CA GLN A 243 -8.01 7.22 -19.47
C GLN A 243 -8.61 8.35 -20.32
N GLY A 244 -8.18 8.48 -21.57
CA GLY A 244 -8.70 9.48 -22.51
C GLY A 244 -8.29 10.93 -22.14
N VAL A 245 -7.17 11.10 -21.44
CA VAL A 245 -6.72 12.39 -20.90
C VAL A 245 -6.41 13.41 -21.99
N GLN A 246 -5.95 12.95 -23.16
CA GLN A 246 -5.48 13.80 -24.26
C GLN A 246 -6.51 14.85 -24.75
N LYS A 247 -7.80 14.66 -24.44
CA LYS A 247 -8.87 15.61 -24.79
C LYS A 247 -9.02 16.78 -23.81
N ASN A 248 -8.43 16.67 -22.62
CA ASN A 248 -8.51 17.64 -21.54
C ASN A 248 -7.12 18.26 -21.22
N LEU A 249 -6.11 18.01 -22.05
CA LEU A 249 -4.80 18.67 -21.95
C LEU A 249 -4.80 20.00 -22.74
N PRO A 250 -4.03 21.01 -22.31
CA PRO A 250 -3.93 22.29 -23.02
C PRO A 250 -3.52 22.13 -24.49
N SER A 251 -4.27 22.77 -25.38
CA SER A 251 -3.99 22.75 -26.82
C SER A 251 -2.72 23.51 -27.19
N THR A 252 -2.28 24.45 -26.35
CA THR A 252 -0.98 25.13 -26.49
C THR A 252 0.19 24.14 -26.52
N CYS A 253 0.12 23.11 -25.67
CA CYS A 253 1.09 22.01 -25.66
C CYS A 253 0.79 20.96 -26.74
N THR A 254 -0.43 20.42 -26.81
CA THR A 254 -0.72 19.24 -27.67
C THR A 254 -0.67 19.53 -29.19
N ASN A 255 -0.61 20.80 -29.59
CA ASN A 255 -0.33 21.20 -30.97
C ASN A 255 1.15 21.03 -31.37
N HIS A 256 2.06 20.87 -30.40
CA HIS A 256 3.51 20.90 -30.60
C HIS A 256 4.24 19.69 -29.99
N LEU A 257 3.69 19.10 -28.94
CA LEU A 257 4.21 17.91 -28.27
C LEU A 257 3.16 16.80 -28.23
N ASP A 258 3.61 15.56 -28.02
CA ASP A 258 2.68 14.44 -27.86
C ASP A 258 1.92 14.53 -26.52
N PRO A 259 0.69 13.96 -26.42
CA PRO A 259 -0.11 14.05 -25.19
C PRO A 259 0.57 13.53 -23.92
N THR A 260 1.54 12.61 -24.00
CA THR A 260 2.29 12.16 -22.82
C THR A 260 3.19 13.26 -22.28
N SER A 261 3.94 13.91 -23.19
CA SER A 261 4.78 15.07 -22.84
C SER A 261 3.93 16.20 -22.25
N CYS A 262 2.72 16.40 -22.76
CA CYS A 262 1.78 17.40 -22.24
C CYS A 262 1.09 17.03 -20.92
N PHE A 263 1.32 15.84 -20.35
CA PHE A 263 0.91 15.53 -18.97
C PHE A 263 2.04 15.80 -17.96
N PHE A 264 3.26 16.08 -18.43
CA PHE A 264 4.35 16.55 -17.57
C PHE A 264 4.28 18.06 -17.34
N PRO A 265 4.30 18.52 -16.07
CA PRO A 265 4.15 19.94 -15.74
C PRO A 265 5.30 20.79 -16.28
N GLN A 266 6.52 20.26 -16.45
CA GLN A 266 7.64 20.98 -17.07
C GLN A 266 7.34 21.57 -18.47
N ASN A 267 6.37 20.98 -19.18
CA ASN A 267 5.97 21.39 -20.52
C ASN A 267 4.70 22.28 -20.50
N LEU A 268 4.15 22.56 -19.32
CA LEU A 268 2.90 23.32 -19.11
C LEU A 268 3.04 24.53 -18.18
N VAL A 269 3.91 24.50 -17.16
CA VAL A 269 3.95 25.54 -16.11
C VAL A 269 4.32 26.94 -16.63
N ALA A 270 4.89 27.04 -17.82
CA ALA A 270 5.15 28.31 -18.51
C ALA A 270 3.91 28.89 -19.22
N ASP A 271 2.92 28.06 -19.55
CA ASP A 271 1.68 28.44 -20.23
C ASP A 271 0.55 28.80 -19.25
N VAL A 272 0.66 28.40 -17.97
CA VAL A 272 -0.33 28.71 -16.93
C VAL A 272 -0.38 30.21 -16.69
N THR A 273 -1.56 30.83 -16.90
CA THR A 273 -1.72 32.29 -16.84
C THR A 273 -2.15 32.81 -15.47
N THR A 274 -2.77 31.97 -14.65
CA THR A 274 -3.14 32.27 -13.26
C THR A 274 -1.91 32.20 -12.35
N PRO A 275 -1.75 33.09 -11.35
CA PRO A 275 -0.60 33.06 -10.45
C PRO A 275 -0.47 31.72 -9.72
N LEU A 276 0.66 31.05 -9.95
CA LEU A 276 0.98 29.72 -9.44
C LEU A 276 2.14 29.79 -8.44
N PHE A 277 2.03 29.08 -7.33
CA PHE A 277 3.11 28.80 -6.39
C PHE A 277 3.59 27.37 -6.52
N LEU A 278 4.89 27.18 -6.68
CA LEU A 278 5.53 25.86 -6.62
C LEU A 278 6.14 25.64 -5.25
N LEU A 279 5.51 24.78 -4.46
CA LEU A 279 6.03 24.27 -3.19
C LEU A 279 6.54 22.87 -3.45
N ASN A 280 7.85 22.67 -3.51
CA ASN A 280 8.38 21.38 -3.95
C ASN A 280 9.76 21.14 -3.35
N SER A 281 10.05 19.89 -2.99
CA SER A 281 11.43 19.52 -2.69
C SER A 281 12.24 19.47 -3.99
N ALA A 282 13.47 19.97 -3.96
CA ALA A 282 14.46 19.79 -5.03
C ALA A 282 14.87 18.32 -5.24
N TYR A 283 14.61 17.48 -4.24
CA TYR A 283 14.91 16.06 -4.17
C TYR A 283 13.64 15.27 -3.79
N ASP A 284 12.53 15.53 -4.50
CA ASP A 284 11.22 14.96 -4.18
C ASP A 284 11.31 13.44 -3.97
N LEU A 285 10.97 13.01 -2.75
CA LEU A 285 11.24 11.64 -2.31
C LEU A 285 10.43 10.62 -3.12
N TRP A 286 9.22 10.97 -3.56
CA TRP A 286 8.42 10.10 -4.40
C TRP A 286 9.05 9.95 -5.78
N GLN A 287 9.50 11.04 -6.40
CA GLN A 287 10.11 10.98 -7.72
C GLN A 287 11.47 10.28 -7.70
N VAL A 288 12.32 10.54 -6.69
CA VAL A 288 13.57 9.80 -6.48
C VAL A 288 13.31 8.29 -6.40
N ARG A 289 12.34 7.88 -5.57
CA ARG A 289 12.05 6.46 -5.32
C ARG A 289 11.35 5.76 -6.49
N ASN A 290 10.44 6.42 -7.19
CA ASN A 290 9.51 5.79 -8.14
C ASN A 290 9.72 6.14 -9.62
N SER A 291 10.43 7.23 -9.93
CA SER A 291 10.79 7.63 -11.30
C SER A 291 12.27 7.49 -11.59
N LEU A 292 13.14 8.06 -10.74
CA LEU A 292 14.58 8.14 -11.01
C LEU A 292 15.29 6.83 -10.69
N ALA A 293 15.06 6.27 -9.51
CA ALA A 293 15.65 5.00 -9.06
C ALA A 293 14.63 3.88 -8.73
N PRO A 294 13.59 3.63 -9.56
CA PRO A 294 12.70 2.49 -9.37
C PRO A 294 13.47 1.17 -9.53
N LYS A 295 12.95 0.07 -8.96
CA LYS A 295 13.56 -1.27 -9.04
C LYS A 295 13.80 -1.73 -10.50
N SER A 296 12.94 -1.29 -11.42
CA SER A 296 13.06 -1.56 -12.86
C SER A 296 14.25 -0.87 -13.52
N ALA A 297 14.62 0.34 -13.06
CA ALA A 297 15.75 1.11 -13.58
C ALA A 297 17.06 0.85 -12.80
N ASP A 298 16.95 0.36 -11.57
CA ASP A 298 18.06 -0.01 -10.70
C ASP A 298 18.10 -1.54 -10.45
N PRO A 299 18.20 -2.39 -11.50
CA PRO A 299 18.15 -3.85 -11.34
C PRO A 299 19.38 -4.41 -10.59
N LEU A 300 20.45 -3.63 -10.48
CA LEU A 300 21.67 -3.96 -9.74
C LEU A 300 21.68 -3.39 -8.31
N GLY A 301 20.62 -2.67 -7.90
CA GLY A 301 20.45 -2.14 -6.55
C GLY A 301 21.46 -1.08 -6.13
N TYR A 302 22.14 -0.42 -7.07
CA TYR A 302 23.13 0.61 -6.73
C TYR A 302 22.48 1.73 -5.93
N TRP A 303 21.30 2.16 -6.34
CA TRP A 303 20.56 3.31 -5.80
C TRP A 303 19.70 3.00 -4.58
N GLU A 304 19.52 1.73 -4.26
CA GLU A 304 18.68 1.25 -3.18
C GLU A 304 18.82 1.96 -1.83
N LYS A 305 20.04 2.04 -1.30
CA LYS A 305 20.26 2.71 -0.01
C LYS A 305 19.98 4.20 -0.09
N CYS A 306 20.37 4.81 -1.21
CA CYS A 306 20.26 6.25 -1.46
C CYS A 306 18.79 6.70 -1.59
N ARG A 307 17.94 5.92 -2.27
CA ARG A 307 16.51 6.24 -2.46
C ARG A 307 15.64 6.03 -1.21
N GLU A 308 16.08 5.17 -0.27
CA GLU A 308 15.35 4.92 0.99
C GLU A 308 15.93 5.72 2.18
N ASN A 309 17.22 6.05 2.14
CA ASN A 309 17.87 6.97 3.07
C ASN A 309 18.96 7.79 2.35
N HIS A 310 18.67 9.07 2.16
CA HIS A 310 19.53 10.03 1.48
C HIS A 310 20.94 10.17 2.08
N THR A 311 21.13 9.91 3.38
CA THR A 311 22.46 9.94 4.02
C THR A 311 23.38 8.79 3.56
N GLN A 312 22.81 7.75 2.93
CA GLN A 312 23.57 6.64 2.34
C GLN A 312 23.92 6.84 0.85
N CYS A 313 23.53 7.96 0.24
CA CYS A 313 23.94 8.30 -1.12
C CYS A 313 25.46 8.54 -1.20
N ASN A 314 26.12 7.84 -2.12
CA ASN A 314 27.53 8.12 -2.43
C ASN A 314 27.67 9.39 -3.29
N SER A 315 28.91 9.85 -3.53
CA SER A 315 29.16 11.10 -4.25
C SER A 315 28.65 11.13 -5.70
N SER A 316 28.63 10.01 -6.44
CA SER A 316 28.07 10.00 -7.81
C SER A 316 26.55 9.93 -7.82
N GLN A 317 25.95 9.34 -6.79
CA GLN A 317 24.50 9.36 -6.58
C GLN A 317 24.02 10.75 -6.18
N MET A 318 24.71 11.39 -5.24
CA MET A 318 24.46 12.79 -4.91
C MET A 318 24.69 13.70 -6.13
N GLN A 319 25.67 13.42 -6.99
CA GLN A 319 25.84 14.17 -8.24
C GLN A 319 24.64 13.99 -9.17
N PHE A 320 24.18 12.77 -9.44
CA PHE A 320 22.99 12.55 -10.28
C PHE A 320 21.72 13.18 -9.67
N LEU A 321 21.55 13.15 -8.34
CA LEU A 321 20.47 13.86 -7.68
C LEU A 321 20.61 15.39 -7.81
N GLN A 322 21.83 15.93 -7.73
CA GLN A 322 22.10 17.34 -8.02
C GLN A 322 21.81 17.67 -9.49
N ASP A 323 22.10 16.77 -10.43
CA ASP A 323 21.79 16.95 -11.85
C ASP A 323 20.28 16.88 -12.11
N PHE A 324 19.52 16.08 -11.36
CA PHE A 324 18.06 16.10 -11.32
C PHE A 324 17.51 17.41 -10.73
N ARG A 325 18.04 17.88 -9.59
CA ARG A 325 17.72 19.20 -9.04
C ARG A 325 18.01 20.30 -10.07
N ASN A 326 19.11 20.23 -10.80
CA ASN A 326 19.45 21.22 -11.83
C ASN A 326 18.44 21.18 -12.99
N GLN A 327 18.02 20.00 -13.46
CA GLN A 327 16.93 19.86 -14.44
C GLN A 327 15.62 20.49 -13.93
N MET A 328 15.31 20.34 -12.64
CA MET A 328 14.14 20.97 -12.02
C MET A 328 14.24 22.49 -12.02
N LEU A 329 15.39 23.04 -11.61
CA LEU A 329 15.64 24.49 -11.61
C LEU A 329 15.61 25.09 -13.02
N ASP A 330 16.14 24.38 -14.02
CA ASP A 330 16.05 24.79 -15.42
C ASP A 330 14.59 24.76 -15.94
N ALA A 331 13.80 23.76 -15.55
CA ALA A 331 12.39 23.65 -15.92
C ALA A 331 11.51 24.76 -15.29
N ILE A 332 11.77 25.15 -14.04
CA ILE A 332 11.02 26.23 -13.36
C ILE A 332 11.58 27.63 -13.63
N LYS A 333 12.66 27.78 -14.41
CA LYS A 333 13.36 29.06 -14.64
C LYS A 333 12.47 30.22 -15.13
N VAL A 334 11.32 29.94 -15.72
CA VAL A 334 10.30 30.96 -16.05
C VAL A 334 9.77 31.67 -14.78
N PHE A 335 9.67 30.98 -13.65
CA PHE A 335 9.23 31.52 -12.36
C PHE A 335 10.15 32.61 -11.84
N SER A 336 11.46 32.51 -12.05
CA SER A 336 12.43 33.54 -11.63
C SER A 336 12.30 34.86 -12.43
N THR A 337 11.42 34.91 -13.44
CA THR A 337 11.14 36.11 -14.24
C THR A 337 9.70 36.64 -14.06
N SER A 338 8.83 35.89 -13.38
CA SER A 338 7.45 36.28 -13.10
C SER A 338 7.33 36.89 -11.70
N ASN A 339 6.86 38.13 -11.59
CA ASN A 339 6.58 38.78 -10.31
C ASN A 339 5.23 38.38 -9.68
N GLN A 340 4.48 37.48 -10.32
CA GLN A 340 3.18 36.98 -9.83
C GLN A 340 3.26 35.56 -9.28
N ASN A 341 4.11 34.72 -9.88
CA ASN A 341 4.34 33.35 -9.41
C ASN A 341 5.24 33.34 -8.19
N GLY A 342 5.14 32.30 -7.36
CA GLY A 342 6.02 32.09 -6.21
C GLY A 342 6.68 30.72 -6.26
N GLU A 343 7.81 30.58 -5.56
CA GLU A 343 8.52 29.32 -5.45
C GLU A 343 9.15 29.19 -4.06
N PHE A 344 8.99 28.00 -3.46
CA PHE A 344 9.67 27.59 -2.23
C PHE A 344 10.24 26.19 -2.48
N ILE A 345 11.52 26.15 -2.87
CA ILE A 345 12.23 24.97 -3.31
C ILE A 345 13.32 24.64 -2.30
N ASN A 346 12.98 23.84 -1.30
CA ASN A 346 13.93 23.37 -0.28
C ASN A 346 14.73 22.16 -0.79
N SER A 347 15.87 21.88 -0.16
CA SER A 347 16.70 20.70 -0.46
C SER A 347 16.50 19.55 0.52
N CYS A 348 15.32 19.45 1.14
CA CYS A 348 14.94 18.36 2.03
C CYS A 348 14.47 17.15 1.22
N PHE A 349 14.74 15.93 1.68
CA PHE A 349 14.18 14.71 1.10
C PHE A 349 12.76 14.50 1.65
N ALA A 350 11.76 15.07 0.99
CA ALA A 350 10.38 15.13 1.46
C ALA A 350 9.36 15.02 0.32
N HIS A 351 8.08 14.83 0.68
CA HIS A 351 6.90 14.84 -0.20
C HIS A 351 5.70 15.32 0.64
N CYS A 352 4.83 16.17 0.08
CA CYS A 352 3.71 16.85 0.77
C CYS A 352 4.12 17.72 1.97
N HIS A 353 4.43 19.00 1.73
CA HIS A 353 4.76 19.97 2.78
C HIS A 353 3.53 20.65 3.41
N SER A 354 2.39 20.68 2.72
CA SER A 354 1.19 21.42 3.11
C SER A 354 0.21 20.60 3.97
N GLU A 355 0.28 19.27 3.93
CA GLU A 355 -0.70 18.38 4.59
C GLU A 355 -0.34 18.08 6.06
N MET A 356 0.94 17.96 6.38
CA MET A 356 1.46 17.63 7.71
C MET A 356 1.90 18.87 8.47
N GLN A 357 1.67 18.91 9.78
CA GLN A 357 1.93 20.11 10.57
C GLN A 357 3.43 20.34 10.78
N GLU A 358 4.17 19.24 10.89
CA GLU A 358 5.62 19.12 11.01
C GLU A 358 6.34 19.81 9.84
N THR A 359 5.84 19.66 8.62
CA THR A 359 6.41 20.27 7.42
C THR A 359 5.81 21.65 7.08
N TRP A 360 4.59 21.94 7.52
CA TRP A 360 3.88 23.18 7.21
C TRP A 360 4.29 24.38 8.09
N PHE A 361 4.10 24.29 9.42
CA PHE A 361 4.22 25.43 10.33
C PHE A 361 4.65 25.07 11.77
N ALA A 362 4.99 23.82 12.06
CA ALA A 362 5.56 23.43 13.36
C ALA A 362 6.79 24.26 13.75
N GLY A 363 7.15 24.28 15.05
CA GLY A 363 8.27 25.06 15.57
C GLY A 363 9.62 24.75 14.90
N ASP A 364 9.75 23.53 14.39
CA ASP A 364 10.90 22.92 13.73
C ASP A 364 10.66 22.64 12.23
N SER A 365 9.60 23.18 11.62
CA SER A 365 9.32 22.97 10.19
C SER A 365 10.46 23.49 9.28
N PRO A 366 10.64 22.91 8.07
CA PRO A 366 11.68 23.33 7.12
C PRO A 366 11.60 24.81 6.77
N ARG A 367 12.75 25.45 6.55
CA ARG A 367 12.88 26.89 6.34
C ARG A 367 13.96 27.24 5.36
N ILE A 368 13.67 28.24 4.52
CA ILE A 368 14.69 28.91 3.72
C ILE A 368 14.99 30.24 4.41
N GLY A 369 16.25 30.43 4.81
CA GLY A 369 16.65 31.53 5.69
C GLY A 369 15.96 31.47 7.05
N THR A 370 15.02 32.38 7.30
CA THR A 370 14.22 32.42 8.53
C THR A 370 12.77 31.96 8.35
N LYS A 371 12.30 31.81 7.11
CA LYS A 371 10.89 31.72 6.72
C LYS A 371 10.43 30.26 6.60
N ARG A 372 9.34 29.89 7.26
CA ARG A 372 8.68 28.57 7.17
C ARG A 372 7.82 28.47 5.91
N VAL A 373 7.49 27.24 5.53
CA VAL A 373 6.60 26.94 4.39
C VAL A 373 5.28 27.74 4.45
N ALA A 374 4.56 27.70 5.56
CA ALA A 374 3.28 28.42 5.69
C ALA A 374 3.44 29.95 5.60
N GLU A 375 4.55 30.50 6.12
CA GLU A 375 4.86 31.92 6.06
C GLU A 375 5.14 32.33 4.60
N ALA A 376 5.92 31.54 3.86
CA ALA A 376 6.21 31.76 2.44
C ALA A 376 4.95 31.71 1.56
N VAL A 377 4.07 30.72 1.76
CA VAL A 377 2.79 30.64 1.02
C VAL A 377 1.88 31.81 1.37
N GLY A 378 1.80 32.18 2.65
CA GLY A 378 1.00 33.33 3.12
C GLY A 378 1.49 34.66 2.55
N ASP A 379 2.80 34.92 2.64
CA ASP A 379 3.43 36.14 2.14
C ASP A 379 3.19 36.33 0.63
N TRP A 380 3.37 35.27 -0.16
CA TRP A 380 3.07 35.29 -1.59
C TRP A 380 1.57 35.46 -1.87
N TYR A 381 0.70 34.70 -1.20
CA TYR A 381 -0.72 34.73 -1.49
C TYR A 381 -1.30 36.12 -1.22
N PHE A 382 -0.94 36.73 -0.09
CA PHE A 382 -1.41 38.05 0.32
C PHE A 382 -0.60 39.23 -0.26
N GLU A 383 0.41 38.99 -1.10
CA GLU A 383 1.32 40.01 -1.65
C GLU A 383 2.03 40.85 -0.56
N ARG A 384 2.47 40.20 0.52
CA ARG A 384 3.34 40.82 1.54
C ARG A 384 4.78 40.94 1.05
N GLU A 385 5.23 39.96 0.29
CA GLU A 385 6.59 39.85 -0.25
C GLU A 385 6.59 39.07 -1.57
N GLU A 386 7.60 39.28 -2.41
CA GLU A 386 7.91 38.38 -3.53
C GLU A 386 8.70 37.18 -3.00
N VAL A 387 8.19 35.96 -3.24
CA VAL A 387 8.75 34.73 -2.67
C VAL A 387 9.42 33.90 -3.76
N LYS A 388 10.75 33.90 -3.75
CA LYS A 388 11.66 33.20 -4.67
C LYS A 388 12.69 32.38 -3.90
N ASP A 389 12.18 31.62 -2.93
CA ASP A 389 13.00 30.95 -1.94
C ASP A 389 13.51 29.62 -2.51
N ILE A 390 14.76 29.60 -2.98
CA ILE A 390 15.43 28.39 -3.49
C ILE A 390 16.66 28.10 -2.62
N ASP A 391 16.68 26.94 -1.97
CA ASP A 391 17.79 26.51 -1.13
C ASP A 391 19.00 26.05 -1.96
N GLY A 392 20.18 26.00 -1.33
CA GLY A 392 21.41 25.45 -1.92
C GLY A 392 21.30 23.95 -2.27
N PRO A 393 22.31 23.33 -2.89
CA PRO A 393 22.33 21.87 -3.04
C PRO A 393 22.58 21.18 -1.69
N TYR A 394 21.96 20.02 -1.47
CA TYR A 394 22.09 19.28 -0.21
C TYR A 394 23.57 18.91 0.12
N PRO A 395 24.01 19.02 1.39
CA PRO A 395 23.29 19.53 2.56
C PRO A 395 23.41 21.04 2.71
N SER A 396 22.28 21.74 2.70
CA SER A 396 22.17 23.21 2.73
C SER A 396 21.28 23.71 3.87
N ASP A 397 20.08 23.15 4.02
CA ASP A 397 19.15 23.45 5.11
C ASP A 397 19.26 22.43 6.27
N GLY A 398 19.61 22.93 7.47
CA GLY A 398 19.68 22.16 8.71
C GLY A 398 18.34 22.06 9.47
N THR A 399 17.27 22.65 8.95
CA THR A 399 15.89 22.57 9.47
C THR A 399 15.03 21.54 8.72
N CYS A 400 15.60 20.83 7.74
CA CYS A 400 14.91 19.78 7.01
C CYS A 400 14.45 18.62 7.90
N HIS A 401 13.13 18.44 7.99
CA HIS A 401 12.51 17.15 8.31
C HIS A 401 12.64 16.20 7.10
N ASN A 402 13.84 15.64 6.92
CA ASN A 402 14.08 14.61 5.91
C ASN A 402 13.30 13.34 6.26
N LEU A 403 12.44 12.88 5.36
CA LEU A 403 11.58 11.71 5.54
C LEU A 403 12.36 10.43 5.24
N ASP A 404 13.09 9.91 6.23
CA ASP A 404 13.64 8.55 6.18
C ASP A 404 12.54 7.52 6.48
N PHE A 405 12.34 6.54 5.58
CA PHE A 405 11.25 5.55 5.60
C PHE A 405 11.25 4.57 6.81
N ASN A 406 12.20 4.73 7.74
CA ASN A 406 12.24 4.01 9.03
C ASN A 406 11.39 4.67 10.14
N THR A 407 10.78 5.83 9.89
CA THR A 407 9.85 6.50 10.82
C THR A 407 8.38 6.30 10.42
N SER A 408 7.49 6.39 11.40
CA SER A 408 6.15 5.80 11.34
C SER A 408 5.11 6.61 10.56
N LEU A 409 5.09 6.48 9.23
CA LEU A 409 3.99 6.90 8.36
C LEU A 409 3.35 5.70 7.63
N ASP A 410 2.79 4.78 8.40
CA ASP A 410 1.99 3.65 7.90
C ASP A 410 0.54 4.08 7.60
N THR A 411 0.38 5.09 6.74
CA THR A 411 -0.89 5.49 6.09
C THR A 411 -0.63 6.25 4.79
N GLY A 412 -0.89 5.65 3.62
CA GLY A 412 -1.23 6.42 2.41
C GLY A 412 -0.51 6.08 1.09
N PHE A 413 0.63 5.40 1.10
CA PHE A 413 1.36 5.03 -0.13
C PHE A 413 1.73 3.54 -0.17
N GLU A 414 0.72 2.66 -0.28
CA GLU A 414 0.97 1.24 -0.60
C GLU A 414 1.52 1.11 -2.02
N ALA A 415 2.67 0.44 -2.13
CA ALA A 415 3.34 0.20 -3.40
C ALA A 415 2.52 -0.76 -4.29
N ALA A 416 1.76 -0.21 -5.24
CA ALA A 416 1.26 -0.95 -6.38
C ALA A 416 2.44 -1.34 -7.30
N ALA A 417 3.07 -2.48 -7.00
CA ALA A 417 4.03 -3.10 -7.92
C ALA A 417 3.32 -3.37 -9.25
N SER A 418 3.87 -2.81 -10.33
CA SER A 418 3.35 -2.91 -11.69
C SER A 418 3.10 -4.36 -12.08
N TYR A 419 1.85 -4.67 -12.39
CA TYR A 419 1.44 -5.99 -12.81
C TYR A 419 0.50 -5.89 -13.99
N SER A 420 1.01 -6.03 -15.21
CA SER A 420 0.18 -5.96 -16.40
C SER A 420 -0.95 -7.00 -16.36
N SER A 421 -2.12 -6.64 -16.92
CA SER A 421 -3.04 -7.63 -17.48
C SER A 421 -3.64 -7.11 -18.77
N THR A 422 -3.73 -8.04 -19.70
CA THR A 422 -4.43 -7.95 -20.98
C THR A 422 -5.95 -7.83 -20.77
N PRO A 423 -6.71 -7.36 -21.79
CA PRO A 423 -8.04 -6.75 -21.60
C PRO A 423 -9.18 -7.64 -21.11
N ASP A 424 -9.03 -8.97 -21.09
CA ASP A 424 -10.11 -9.92 -20.80
C ASP A 424 -10.23 -10.34 -19.31
N SER A 425 -9.78 -9.52 -18.37
CA SER A 425 -9.78 -9.84 -16.94
C SER A 425 -11.18 -9.80 -16.31
N VAL A 426 -11.75 -10.97 -16.00
CA VAL A 426 -13.06 -11.07 -15.35
C VAL A 426 -12.96 -10.76 -13.85
N MET A 427 -13.77 -9.79 -13.39
CA MET A 427 -13.83 -9.39 -11.98
C MET A 427 -14.84 -10.23 -11.21
N ILE A 428 -14.35 -11.05 -10.28
CA ILE A 428 -15.15 -12.03 -9.55
C ILE A 428 -15.67 -11.42 -8.23
N PRO A 429 -16.98 -11.39 -7.97
CA PRO A 429 -17.55 -10.75 -6.78
C PRO A 429 -17.32 -11.54 -5.48
N LEU A 430 -17.18 -10.80 -4.37
CA LEU A 430 -17.14 -11.34 -3.01
C LEU A 430 -18.53 -11.84 -2.61
N SER A 431 -18.62 -13.11 -2.23
CA SER A 431 -19.78 -13.73 -1.61
C SER A 431 -19.49 -14.05 -0.14
N LEU A 432 -20.40 -13.68 0.77
CA LEU A 432 -20.30 -14.07 2.18
C LEU A 432 -20.98 -15.43 2.41
N ILE A 433 -20.40 -16.24 3.31
CA ILE A 433 -20.97 -17.55 3.66
C ILE A 433 -22.03 -17.34 4.73
N HIS A 434 -23.25 -17.03 4.29
CA HIS A 434 -24.39 -16.81 5.19
C HIS A 434 -24.71 -18.07 6.03
N GLY A 435 -24.95 -17.86 7.32
CA GLY A 435 -25.15 -18.94 8.30
C GLY A 435 -23.87 -19.52 8.90
N ALA A 436 -22.68 -19.06 8.50
CA ALA A 436 -21.42 -19.51 9.09
C ALA A 436 -21.28 -19.14 10.58
N ASP A 437 -21.82 -17.98 10.96
CA ASP A 437 -21.98 -17.51 12.33
C ASP A 437 -22.75 -18.50 13.23
N SER A 438 -23.81 -19.12 12.71
CA SER A 438 -24.58 -20.15 13.45
C SER A 438 -23.75 -21.39 13.81
N LYS A 439 -22.68 -21.65 13.06
CA LYS A 439 -21.67 -22.71 13.32
C LYS A 439 -20.43 -22.18 14.04
N GLY A 440 -20.41 -20.90 14.40
CA GLY A 440 -19.30 -20.21 15.06
C GLY A 440 -18.11 -19.91 14.14
N ALA A 441 -18.28 -19.99 12.83
CA ALA A 441 -17.29 -19.65 11.81
C ALA A 441 -17.39 -18.17 11.43
N VAL A 442 -16.50 -17.35 12.00
CA VAL A 442 -16.44 -15.89 11.82
C VAL A 442 -14.98 -15.42 11.77
N CYS A 443 -14.71 -14.35 11.03
CA CYS A 443 -13.42 -13.67 11.00
C CYS A 443 -13.00 -13.14 12.39
N LEU A 444 -11.75 -12.69 12.54
CA LEU A 444 -11.19 -12.16 13.79
C LEU A 444 -12.09 -11.12 14.49
N ASP A 445 -12.80 -10.26 13.76
CA ASP A 445 -13.73 -9.25 14.31
C ASP A 445 -15.17 -9.74 14.57
N GLY A 446 -15.50 -10.98 14.22
CA GLY A 446 -16.85 -11.55 14.33
C GLY A 446 -17.70 -11.46 13.05
N THR A 447 -17.19 -10.95 11.93
CA THR A 447 -17.91 -10.94 10.64
C THR A 447 -17.93 -12.30 9.94
N LEU A 448 -18.86 -12.51 9.01
CA LEU A 448 -18.92 -13.73 8.21
C LEU A 448 -17.68 -13.87 7.30
N PRO A 449 -17.13 -15.08 7.13
CA PRO A 449 -16.11 -15.35 6.12
C PRO A 449 -16.70 -15.20 4.70
N GLY A 450 -15.82 -14.98 3.72
CA GLY A 450 -16.21 -14.81 2.33
C GLY A 450 -15.27 -15.50 1.34
N TYR A 451 -15.75 -15.63 0.10
CA TYR A 451 -15.03 -16.24 -1.02
C TYR A 451 -15.42 -15.55 -2.33
N HIS A 452 -14.60 -15.71 -3.35
CA HIS A 452 -14.91 -15.35 -4.74
C HIS A 452 -15.04 -16.66 -5.53
N LEU A 453 -15.98 -16.74 -6.47
CA LEU A 453 -16.23 -17.94 -7.29
C LEU A 453 -16.49 -17.53 -8.74
N ASP A 454 -15.65 -18.03 -9.64
CA ASP A 454 -15.86 -18.01 -11.08
C ASP A 454 -16.33 -19.41 -11.52
N PRO A 455 -17.57 -19.57 -12.04
CA PRO A 455 -18.10 -20.89 -12.44
C PRO A 455 -17.31 -21.55 -13.57
N GLY A 456 -17.17 -22.88 -13.47
CA GLY A 456 -16.56 -23.69 -14.53
C GLY A 456 -17.48 -23.87 -15.73
N TYR A 457 -16.89 -24.17 -16.89
CA TYR A 457 -17.61 -24.34 -18.15
C TYR A 457 -16.98 -25.41 -19.05
N GLY A 458 -17.76 -25.93 -20.00
CA GLY A 458 -17.31 -26.98 -20.91
C GLY A 458 -16.83 -28.22 -20.15
N SER A 459 -15.64 -28.71 -20.49
CA SER A 459 -14.99 -29.85 -19.82
C SER A 459 -14.59 -29.56 -18.36
N GLY A 460 -14.42 -28.30 -17.96
CA GLY A 460 -14.08 -27.90 -16.59
C GLY A 460 -15.28 -27.66 -15.68
N ALA A 461 -16.52 -27.82 -16.16
CA ALA A 461 -17.74 -27.53 -15.39
C ALA A 461 -17.90 -28.39 -14.12
N ASN A 462 -17.34 -29.60 -14.10
CA ASN A 462 -17.29 -30.49 -12.93
C ASN A 462 -15.92 -30.48 -12.22
N SER A 463 -15.00 -29.59 -12.59
CA SER A 463 -13.67 -29.50 -11.99
C SER A 463 -13.57 -28.28 -11.07
N TRP A 464 -12.88 -28.40 -9.94
CA TRP A 464 -12.89 -27.38 -8.87
C TRP A 464 -11.47 -27.04 -8.39
N LEU A 465 -11.10 -25.76 -8.47
CA LEU A 465 -9.86 -25.21 -7.93
C LEU A 465 -10.17 -24.26 -6.76
N ILE A 466 -9.72 -24.61 -5.56
CA ILE A 466 -9.89 -23.79 -4.35
C ILE A 466 -8.54 -23.15 -4.00
N GLN A 467 -8.37 -21.85 -4.27
CA GLN A 467 -7.22 -21.07 -3.84
C GLN A 467 -7.48 -20.44 -2.46
N LEU A 468 -6.64 -20.76 -1.48
CA LEU A 468 -6.61 -20.17 -0.15
C LEU A 468 -5.75 -18.90 -0.18
N GLU A 469 -6.33 -17.76 0.19
CA GLU A 469 -5.61 -16.48 0.25
C GLU A 469 -4.49 -16.51 1.31
N GLY A 470 -3.31 -16.00 0.96
CA GLY A 470 -2.18 -15.84 1.89
C GLY A 470 -2.20 -14.55 2.69
N GLY A 471 -1.17 -14.34 3.53
CA GLY A 471 -0.97 -13.04 4.19
C GLY A 471 -0.38 -13.05 5.60
N GLY A 472 0.56 -13.96 5.89
CA GLY A 472 1.18 -14.09 7.21
C GLY A 472 0.17 -14.35 8.33
N TRP A 473 0.56 -14.06 9.58
CA TRP A 473 -0.19 -14.47 10.78
C TRP A 473 -0.38 -13.32 11.78
N CYS A 474 -1.02 -13.61 12.91
CA CYS A 474 -0.93 -12.79 14.11
C CYS A 474 -0.67 -13.71 15.32
N ASN A 475 0.41 -13.44 16.06
CA ASN A 475 0.96 -14.36 17.09
C ASN A 475 0.76 -13.87 18.53
N ASN A 476 0.22 -12.67 18.71
CA ASN A 476 -0.04 -12.07 20.02
C ASN A 476 -1.29 -11.18 20.00
N ARG A 477 -1.89 -10.93 21.16
CA ARG A 477 -3.11 -10.11 21.31
C ARG A 477 -3.03 -8.77 20.57
N ARG A 478 -1.92 -8.02 20.67
CA ARG A 478 -1.75 -6.71 20.01
C ARG A 478 -1.83 -6.85 18.49
N SER A 479 -1.05 -7.77 17.92
CA SER A 479 -1.03 -8.04 16.47
C SER A 479 -2.40 -8.47 15.93
N CYS A 480 -3.14 -9.30 16.68
CA CYS A 480 -4.46 -9.76 16.26
C CYS A 480 -5.55 -8.67 16.42
N VAL A 481 -5.48 -7.82 17.46
CA VAL A 481 -6.38 -6.65 17.60
C VAL A 481 -6.19 -5.67 16.45
N TYR A 482 -4.95 -5.39 16.03
CA TYR A 482 -4.69 -4.60 14.83
C TYR A 482 -5.22 -5.31 13.57
N ARG A 483 -4.91 -6.61 13.40
CA ARG A 483 -5.32 -7.35 12.20
C ARG A 483 -6.84 -7.40 11.99
N LYS A 484 -7.65 -7.39 13.05
CA LYS A 484 -9.12 -7.42 12.95
C LYS A 484 -9.73 -6.15 12.33
N THR A 485 -9.00 -5.03 12.28
CA THR A 485 -9.43 -3.80 11.61
C THR A 485 -8.97 -3.72 10.14
N THR A 486 -8.56 -4.86 9.54
CA THR A 486 -8.06 -4.95 8.16
C THR A 486 -8.81 -6.02 7.36
N ARG A 487 -8.60 -6.04 6.03
CA ARG A 487 -9.13 -7.08 5.13
C ARG A 487 -8.73 -8.51 5.52
N ARG A 488 -7.63 -8.65 6.27
CA ARG A 488 -7.08 -9.92 6.78
C ARG A 488 -7.61 -10.34 8.17
N GLY A 489 -8.67 -9.69 8.64
CA GLY A 489 -9.35 -10.00 9.90
C GLY A 489 -10.84 -9.64 9.96
N SER A 490 -11.40 -9.01 8.92
CA SER A 490 -12.83 -8.72 8.81
C SER A 490 -13.28 -8.61 7.36
N SER A 491 -14.42 -9.20 7.01
CA SER A 491 -14.99 -9.12 5.66
C SER A 491 -15.63 -7.77 5.33
N LYS A 492 -15.77 -6.86 6.31
CA LYS A 492 -16.10 -5.45 6.07
C LYS A 492 -15.09 -4.80 5.12
N TYR A 493 -13.80 -5.03 5.36
CA TYR A 493 -12.68 -4.42 4.63
C TYR A 493 -12.20 -5.24 3.43
N MET A 494 -12.75 -6.43 3.17
CA MET A 494 -12.44 -7.19 1.96
C MET A 494 -12.90 -6.44 0.69
N GLU A 495 -12.05 -6.47 -0.33
CA GLU A 495 -12.33 -6.06 -1.71
C GLU A 495 -13.61 -6.74 -2.20
N LYS A 496 -14.56 -5.97 -2.75
CA LYS A 496 -15.87 -6.53 -3.14
C LYS A 496 -15.83 -7.29 -4.46
N GLN A 497 -14.76 -7.15 -5.23
CA GLN A 497 -14.43 -7.96 -6.40
C GLN A 497 -12.92 -8.22 -6.42
N LEU A 498 -12.47 -9.30 -7.05
CA LEU A 498 -11.06 -9.57 -7.32
C LEU A 498 -10.87 -9.96 -8.79
N ASN A 499 -9.79 -9.48 -9.40
CA ASN A 499 -9.30 -10.03 -10.66
C ASN A 499 -8.66 -11.39 -10.39
N PHE A 500 -9.01 -12.39 -11.18
CA PHE A 500 -8.38 -13.70 -11.12
C PHE A 500 -7.24 -13.76 -12.13
N THR A 501 -6.01 -14.00 -11.64
CA THR A 501 -4.77 -14.05 -12.44
C THR A 501 -3.97 -15.29 -12.06
N GLY A 502 -2.95 -15.65 -12.85
CA GLY A 502 -2.15 -16.85 -12.61
C GLY A 502 -3.03 -18.10 -12.68
N ILE A 503 -2.89 -19.00 -11.70
CA ILE A 503 -3.65 -20.26 -11.60
C ILE A 503 -5.18 -20.08 -11.55
N LEU A 504 -5.66 -18.88 -11.23
CA LEU A 504 -7.09 -18.56 -11.23
C LEU A 504 -7.59 -17.90 -12.53
N SER A 505 -6.72 -17.48 -13.45
CA SER A 505 -7.16 -16.78 -14.68
C SER A 505 -8.15 -17.63 -15.48
N ASN A 506 -9.16 -16.98 -16.09
CA ASN A 506 -10.16 -17.61 -16.95
C ASN A 506 -9.71 -17.76 -18.41
N LYS A 507 -8.49 -17.30 -18.72
CA LYS A 507 -7.87 -17.30 -20.05
C LYS A 507 -6.94 -18.49 -20.21
N GLN A 508 -7.07 -19.21 -21.32
CA GLN A 508 -6.25 -20.40 -21.57
C GLN A 508 -4.78 -20.03 -21.83
N GLU A 509 -4.54 -18.91 -22.49
CA GLU A 509 -3.21 -18.34 -22.73
C GLU A 509 -2.51 -17.84 -21.45
N GLU A 510 -3.25 -17.66 -20.35
CA GLU A 510 -2.68 -17.32 -19.04
C GLU A 510 -2.64 -18.52 -18.07
N ASN A 511 -3.52 -19.50 -18.25
CA ASN A 511 -3.78 -20.60 -17.32
C ASN A 511 -4.22 -21.89 -18.07
N PRO A 512 -3.31 -22.54 -18.81
CA PRO A 512 -3.66 -23.45 -19.91
C PRO A 512 -4.53 -24.64 -19.54
N ASP A 513 -4.43 -25.14 -18.30
CA ASP A 513 -5.11 -26.36 -17.88
C ASP A 513 -6.28 -26.14 -16.91
N PHE A 514 -6.32 -25.00 -16.18
CA PHE A 514 -7.33 -24.73 -15.15
C PHE A 514 -8.33 -23.62 -15.53
N PHE A 515 -8.12 -22.90 -16.64
CA PHE A 515 -8.91 -21.72 -17.04
C PHE A 515 -10.44 -21.92 -17.10
N ASN A 516 -10.93 -23.13 -17.39
CA ASN A 516 -12.36 -23.43 -17.49
C ASN A 516 -12.94 -24.15 -16.27
N TRP A 517 -12.17 -24.29 -15.20
CA TRP A 517 -12.62 -24.90 -13.94
C TRP A 517 -13.50 -23.94 -13.12
N ASN A 518 -14.26 -24.49 -12.17
CA ASN A 518 -14.82 -23.70 -11.07
C ASN A 518 -13.65 -23.20 -10.23
N ARG A 519 -13.35 -21.90 -10.32
CA ARG A 519 -12.19 -21.29 -9.67
C ARG A 519 -12.66 -20.47 -8.48
N ILE A 520 -12.12 -20.76 -7.31
CA ILE A 520 -12.54 -20.16 -6.04
C ILE A 520 -11.33 -19.49 -5.39
N LYS A 521 -11.51 -18.28 -4.84
CA LYS A 521 -10.55 -17.70 -3.87
C LYS A 521 -11.23 -17.55 -2.52
N LEU A 522 -10.89 -18.41 -1.56
CA LEU A 522 -11.37 -18.32 -0.18
C LEU A 522 -10.58 -17.24 0.57
N ARG A 523 -11.28 -16.26 1.15
CA ARG A 523 -10.67 -15.07 1.75
C ARG A 523 -10.15 -15.36 3.16
N TYR A 524 -8.96 -14.87 3.46
CA TYR A 524 -8.23 -15.21 4.68
C TYR A 524 -8.45 -14.16 5.77
N CYS A 525 -9.13 -14.54 6.86
CA CYS A 525 -9.51 -13.62 7.93
C CYS A 525 -9.44 -14.18 9.36
N ASP A 526 -8.83 -15.36 9.57
CA ASP A 526 -8.60 -15.94 10.90
C ASP A 526 -7.21 -15.66 11.46
N GLY A 527 -6.18 -15.55 10.61
CA GLY A 527 -4.81 -15.25 11.05
C GLY A 527 -3.98 -16.45 11.53
N ALA A 528 -4.44 -17.70 11.35
CA ALA A 528 -3.76 -18.94 11.71
C ALA A 528 -3.78 -19.99 10.57
N SER A 529 -3.64 -19.58 9.30
CA SER A 529 -3.67 -20.49 8.14
C SER A 529 -4.89 -21.42 8.13
N PHE A 530 -6.08 -20.89 8.46
CA PHE A 530 -7.31 -21.67 8.57
C PHE A 530 -7.28 -22.81 9.61
N ALA A 531 -6.33 -22.82 10.56
CA ALA A 531 -6.20 -23.89 11.56
C ALA A 531 -6.59 -23.48 13.01
N GLY A 532 -6.91 -22.21 13.26
CA GLY A 532 -7.31 -21.73 14.59
C GLY A 532 -8.72 -22.16 15.04
N ASN A 533 -8.93 -22.44 16.34
CA ASN A 533 -10.25 -22.72 16.94
C ASN A 533 -10.34 -22.26 18.41
N GLY A 534 -9.82 -21.06 18.69
CA GLY A 534 -9.79 -20.39 19.99
C GLY A 534 -10.58 -19.07 20.01
N GLN A 535 -10.59 -18.38 21.14
CA GLN A 535 -11.13 -17.03 21.25
C GLN A 535 -10.47 -16.26 22.40
N ASP A 536 -10.42 -14.94 22.27
CA ASP A 536 -10.09 -14.03 23.35
C ASP A 536 -11.26 -13.08 23.60
N GLN A 537 -12.03 -13.39 24.66
CA GLN A 537 -13.23 -12.66 25.03
C GLN A 537 -12.94 -11.20 25.40
N ALA A 538 -11.81 -10.94 26.06
CA ALA A 538 -11.47 -9.61 26.57
C ALA A 538 -11.03 -8.66 25.45
N SER A 539 -10.49 -9.18 24.36
CA SER A 539 -10.11 -8.41 23.17
C SER A 539 -11.12 -8.46 22.03
N GLN A 540 -12.23 -9.19 22.22
CA GLN A 540 -13.22 -9.50 21.18
C GLN A 540 -12.53 -10.01 19.91
N LEU A 541 -11.79 -11.12 20.05
CA LEU A 541 -11.10 -11.81 18.96
C LEU A 541 -11.62 -13.24 18.80
N TYR A 542 -11.94 -13.61 17.57
CA TYR A 542 -12.44 -14.93 17.20
C TYR A 542 -11.43 -15.66 16.31
N PHE A 543 -10.68 -16.61 16.88
CA PHE A 543 -9.70 -17.41 16.13
C PHE A 543 -10.41 -18.65 15.56
N ARG A 544 -11.04 -18.52 14.39
CA ARG A 544 -11.98 -19.54 13.87
C ARG A 544 -11.57 -20.20 12.56
N GLY A 545 -10.28 -20.15 12.20
CA GLY A 545 -9.75 -20.76 10.98
C GLY A 545 -10.38 -22.11 10.64
N GLN A 546 -10.31 -23.09 11.55
CA GLN A 546 -10.78 -24.46 11.28
C GLN A 546 -12.28 -24.48 10.96
N ARG A 547 -13.06 -23.63 11.64
CA ARG A 547 -14.50 -23.52 11.42
C ARG A 547 -14.82 -22.82 10.11
N ILE A 548 -14.06 -21.78 9.75
CA ILE A 548 -14.19 -21.09 8.45
C ILE A 548 -13.90 -22.08 7.33
N TRP A 549 -12.81 -22.85 7.42
CA TRP A 549 -12.49 -23.93 6.50
C TRP A 549 -13.62 -24.96 6.39
N SER A 550 -14.03 -25.56 7.51
CA SER A 550 -15.08 -26.60 7.51
C SER A 550 -16.40 -26.10 6.90
N VAL A 551 -16.83 -24.88 7.25
CA VAL A 551 -18.08 -24.30 6.75
C VAL A 551 -17.96 -23.89 5.28
N ALA A 552 -16.81 -23.36 4.85
CA ALA A 552 -16.56 -23.05 3.44
C ALA A 552 -16.60 -24.33 2.58
N MET A 553 -15.97 -25.41 3.05
CA MET A 553 -15.98 -26.69 2.33
C MET A 553 -17.39 -27.29 2.26
N GLU A 554 -18.13 -27.34 3.38
CA GLU A 554 -19.52 -27.80 3.39
C GLU A 554 -20.41 -26.98 2.44
N TYR A 555 -20.24 -25.66 2.43
CA TYR A 555 -20.99 -24.74 1.58
C TYR A 555 -20.67 -24.92 0.08
N LEU A 556 -19.40 -25.12 -0.28
CA LEU A 556 -18.99 -25.42 -1.66
C LEU A 556 -19.45 -26.81 -2.12
N MET A 557 -19.39 -27.82 -1.23
CA MET A 557 -19.96 -29.14 -1.47
C MET A 557 -21.47 -29.07 -1.76
N ALA A 558 -22.21 -28.26 -1.00
CA ALA A 558 -23.63 -28.01 -1.24
C ALA A 558 -23.90 -27.26 -2.57
N LYS A 559 -22.99 -26.37 -2.99
CA LYS A 559 -23.08 -25.63 -4.27
C LYS A 559 -22.83 -26.48 -5.52
N GLY A 560 -22.27 -27.68 -5.39
CA GLY A 560 -22.04 -28.59 -6.52
C GLY A 560 -20.70 -29.31 -6.46
N MET A 561 -19.74 -28.87 -5.63
CA MET A 561 -18.41 -29.48 -5.53
C MET A 561 -18.47 -30.97 -5.15
N LYS A 562 -19.52 -31.43 -4.46
CA LYS A 562 -19.75 -32.85 -4.17
C LYS A 562 -19.88 -33.76 -5.40
N ASN A 563 -20.16 -33.19 -6.57
CA ASN A 563 -20.28 -33.89 -7.85
C ASN A 563 -18.98 -33.77 -8.68
N ALA A 564 -17.87 -33.30 -8.10
CA ALA A 564 -16.66 -33.05 -8.85
C ALA A 564 -16.03 -34.33 -9.40
N ASP A 565 -15.64 -34.29 -10.67
CA ASP A 565 -14.79 -35.30 -11.30
C ASP A 565 -13.32 -35.09 -10.88
N GLN A 566 -12.93 -33.81 -10.72
CA GLN A 566 -11.57 -33.40 -10.37
C GLN A 566 -11.58 -32.21 -9.39
N ALA A 567 -10.66 -32.20 -8.43
CA ALA A 567 -10.48 -31.09 -7.50
C ALA A 567 -9.00 -30.81 -7.20
N LEU A 568 -8.67 -29.54 -7.00
CA LEU A 568 -7.35 -29.04 -6.60
C LEU A 568 -7.52 -28.07 -5.43
N LEU A 569 -6.94 -28.39 -4.28
CA LEU A 569 -6.72 -27.43 -3.21
C LEU A 569 -5.40 -26.71 -3.45
N SER A 570 -5.38 -25.39 -3.43
CA SER A 570 -4.19 -24.58 -3.65
C SER A 570 -4.20 -23.36 -2.73
N GLY A 571 -3.07 -22.67 -2.61
CA GLY A 571 -2.96 -21.41 -1.90
C GLY A 571 -1.53 -20.93 -1.86
N CYS A 572 -1.34 -19.63 -1.65
CA CYS A 572 -0.01 -19.06 -1.46
C CYS A 572 0.30 -18.72 0.02
N SER A 573 1.56 -18.86 0.46
CA SER A 573 2.07 -18.28 1.71
C SER A 573 1.37 -18.93 2.91
N ALA A 574 0.75 -18.16 3.80
CA ALA A 574 -0.14 -18.68 4.83
C ALA A 574 -1.29 -19.57 4.27
N GLY A 575 -1.75 -19.33 3.05
CA GLY A 575 -2.71 -20.18 2.33
C GLY A 575 -2.08 -21.43 1.69
N GLY A 576 -0.78 -21.38 1.36
CA GLY A 576 0.00 -22.55 0.95
C GLY A 576 0.22 -23.50 2.11
N LEU A 577 0.60 -22.97 3.28
CA LEU A 577 0.62 -23.73 4.53
C LEU A 577 -0.76 -24.30 4.87
N ALA A 578 -1.84 -23.52 4.72
CA ALA A 578 -3.20 -24.04 4.90
C ALA A 578 -3.52 -25.19 3.92
N SER A 579 -3.02 -25.12 2.69
CA SER A 579 -3.18 -26.19 1.70
C SER A 579 -2.43 -27.46 2.07
N ILE A 580 -1.31 -27.37 2.81
CA ILE A 580 -0.61 -28.50 3.43
C ILE A 580 -1.46 -29.08 4.57
N LEU A 581 -1.84 -28.23 5.54
CA LEU A 581 -2.57 -28.62 6.75
C LEU A 581 -3.91 -29.31 6.45
N HIS A 582 -4.64 -28.83 5.44
CA HIS A 582 -5.98 -29.31 5.11
C HIS A 582 -6.03 -30.28 3.91
N CYS A 583 -4.89 -30.70 3.34
CA CYS A 583 -4.89 -31.50 2.11
C CYS A 583 -5.67 -32.82 2.24
N ASP A 584 -5.37 -33.61 3.27
CA ASP A 584 -6.07 -34.87 3.53
C ASP A 584 -7.51 -34.65 4.02
N GLU A 585 -7.81 -33.54 4.72
CA GLU A 585 -9.19 -33.19 5.07
C GLU A 585 -10.02 -32.93 3.80
N PHE A 586 -9.47 -32.16 2.85
CA PHE A 586 -10.10 -31.88 1.56
C PHE A 586 -10.30 -33.16 0.75
N ARG A 587 -9.30 -34.03 0.67
CA ARG A 587 -9.41 -35.33 -0.01
C ARG A 587 -10.54 -36.20 0.51
N ASN A 588 -10.76 -36.19 1.83
CA ASN A 588 -11.78 -36.98 2.50
C ASN A 588 -13.21 -36.48 2.30
N LEU A 589 -13.41 -35.30 1.69
CA LEU A 589 -14.73 -34.82 1.28
C LEU A 589 -15.30 -35.57 0.07
N PHE A 590 -14.43 -36.23 -0.72
CA PHE A 590 -14.77 -36.79 -2.03
C PHE A 590 -14.72 -38.33 -2.05
N PRO A 591 -15.54 -38.99 -2.89
CA PRO A 591 -15.44 -40.43 -3.11
C PRO A 591 -14.09 -40.81 -3.71
N GLN A 592 -13.74 -42.11 -3.64
CA GLN A 592 -12.47 -42.61 -4.15
C GLN A 592 -12.30 -42.49 -5.68
N SER A 593 -13.39 -42.21 -6.42
CA SER A 593 -13.40 -42.00 -7.87
C SER A 593 -12.99 -40.58 -8.31
N THR A 594 -13.12 -39.57 -7.44
CA THR A 594 -12.76 -38.19 -7.79
C THR A 594 -11.25 -38.01 -7.73
N LYS A 595 -10.64 -37.44 -8.77
CA LYS A 595 -9.22 -37.05 -8.73
C LYS A 595 -9.08 -35.83 -7.83
N VAL A 596 -8.36 -35.96 -6.72
CA VAL A 596 -8.06 -34.84 -5.82
C VAL A 596 -6.57 -34.78 -5.56
N LYS A 597 -5.99 -33.59 -5.71
CA LYS A 597 -4.58 -33.29 -5.39
C LYS A 597 -4.47 -31.92 -4.70
N CYS A 598 -3.30 -31.59 -4.15
CA CYS A 598 -3.06 -30.31 -3.47
C CYS A 598 -1.79 -29.60 -3.99
N LEU A 599 -1.79 -28.27 -4.00
CA LEU A 599 -0.65 -27.43 -4.37
C LEU A 599 -0.33 -26.46 -3.22
N SER A 600 0.91 -26.46 -2.74
CA SER A 600 1.40 -25.43 -1.82
C SER A 600 2.35 -24.51 -2.57
N ASP A 601 1.94 -23.26 -2.77
CA ASP A 601 2.78 -22.20 -3.33
C ASP A 601 3.39 -21.36 -2.19
N ALA A 602 4.71 -21.24 -2.14
CA ALA A 602 5.45 -20.49 -1.12
C ALA A 602 5.00 -20.80 0.33
N GLY A 603 4.55 -22.03 0.58
CA GLY A 603 3.99 -22.49 1.86
C GLY A 603 4.91 -23.41 2.65
N MET A 604 6.07 -23.80 2.09
CA MET A 604 7.05 -24.67 2.73
C MET A 604 8.01 -23.87 3.61
N PHE A 605 7.51 -23.38 4.75
CA PHE A 605 8.32 -22.67 5.74
C PHE A 605 9.11 -23.63 6.63
N LEU A 606 10.37 -23.31 6.92
CA LEU A 606 11.21 -24.13 7.82
C LEU A 606 11.34 -23.55 9.23
N ASP A 607 11.60 -24.41 10.21
CA ASP A 607 12.08 -24.02 11.55
C ASP A 607 13.60 -23.79 11.57
N ALA A 608 14.04 -22.89 10.69
CA ALA A 608 15.45 -22.58 10.47
C ALA A 608 15.99 -21.56 11.49
N VAL A 609 17.28 -21.72 11.82
CA VAL A 609 18.03 -20.81 12.68
C VAL A 609 18.17 -19.43 12.00
N ASP A 610 17.90 -18.36 12.74
CA ASP A 610 18.06 -16.98 12.28
C ASP A 610 19.50 -16.48 12.46
N VAL A 611 19.80 -15.31 11.89
CA VAL A 611 21.16 -14.75 11.85
C VAL A 611 21.73 -14.33 13.21
N SER A 612 20.91 -14.34 14.27
CA SER A 612 21.35 -14.18 15.66
C SER A 612 21.66 -15.50 16.38
N GLY A 613 21.38 -16.64 15.74
CA GLY A 613 21.37 -17.96 16.36
C GLY A 613 20.05 -18.32 17.06
N GLY A 614 18.99 -17.52 16.86
CA GLY A 614 17.65 -17.76 17.39
C GLY A 614 16.76 -18.55 16.42
N HIS A 615 15.47 -18.66 16.74
CA HIS A 615 14.45 -19.29 15.89
C HIS A 615 13.22 -18.35 15.77
N THR A 616 13.39 -17.17 15.19
CA THR A 616 12.33 -16.13 15.16
C THR A 616 10.98 -16.62 14.62
N LEU A 617 10.95 -17.49 13.59
CA LEU A 617 9.69 -18.03 13.07
C LEU A 617 9.04 -19.05 14.01
N ARG A 618 9.83 -19.81 14.78
CA ARG A 618 9.31 -20.73 15.81
C ARG A 618 8.63 -19.97 16.93
N ASP A 619 9.21 -18.86 17.37
CA ASP A 619 8.59 -17.98 18.36
C ASP A 619 7.29 -17.36 17.83
N MET A 620 7.26 -16.99 16.55
CA MET A 620 6.02 -16.52 15.91
C MET A 620 4.96 -17.63 15.85
N TYR A 621 5.30 -18.83 15.37
CA TYR A 621 4.37 -19.95 15.28
C TYR A 621 3.92 -20.45 16.65
N SER A 622 4.78 -20.45 17.67
CA SER A 622 4.42 -20.78 19.06
C SER A 622 3.34 -19.83 19.58
N GLY A 623 3.47 -18.53 19.30
CA GLY A 623 2.44 -17.53 19.61
C GLY A 623 1.13 -17.76 18.84
N VAL A 624 1.19 -18.09 17.55
CA VAL A 624 0.00 -18.44 16.75
C VAL A 624 -0.71 -19.68 17.34
N VAL A 625 0.04 -20.78 17.53
CA VAL A 625 -0.50 -22.07 17.95
C VAL A 625 -1.16 -21.99 19.33
N SER A 626 -0.49 -21.35 20.29
CA SER A 626 -0.97 -21.21 21.67
C SER A 626 -2.13 -20.23 21.79
N LEU A 627 -2.04 -19.01 21.22
CA LEU A 627 -3.09 -17.99 21.31
C LEU A 627 -4.37 -18.41 20.59
N GLN A 628 -4.22 -19.00 19.40
CA GLN A 628 -5.35 -19.30 18.51
C GLN A 628 -5.89 -20.73 18.69
N GLY A 629 -5.27 -21.53 19.57
CA GLY A 629 -5.70 -22.89 19.90
C GLY A 629 -5.55 -23.89 18.74
N VAL A 630 -4.57 -23.66 17.86
CA VAL A 630 -4.35 -24.45 16.63
C VAL A 630 -4.07 -25.92 16.93
N GLN A 631 -3.37 -26.19 18.03
CA GLN A 631 -2.95 -27.52 18.50
C GLN A 631 -4.03 -28.62 18.46
N LYS A 632 -5.32 -28.27 18.52
CA LYS A 632 -6.44 -29.21 18.51
C LYS A 632 -6.80 -29.73 17.10
N ASN A 633 -6.35 -29.04 16.06
CA ASN A 633 -6.67 -29.32 14.67
C ASN A 633 -5.42 -29.74 13.85
N LEU A 634 -4.27 -29.92 14.51
CA LEU A 634 -3.06 -30.43 13.86
C LEU A 634 -3.10 -31.97 13.71
N PRO A 635 -2.41 -32.55 12.71
CA PRO A 635 -2.38 -34.00 12.52
C PRO A 635 -1.79 -34.74 13.72
N ARG A 636 -2.51 -35.73 14.24
CA ARG A 636 -2.04 -36.58 15.36
C ARG A 636 -0.77 -37.36 15.04
N THR A 637 -0.57 -37.73 13.77
CA THR A 637 0.67 -38.41 13.32
C THR A 637 1.92 -37.61 13.68
N CYS A 638 1.82 -36.28 13.70
CA CYS A 638 2.85 -35.40 14.23
C CYS A 638 2.70 -35.15 15.75
N THR A 639 1.53 -34.72 16.25
CA THR A 639 1.41 -34.26 17.65
C THR A 639 1.54 -35.35 18.71
N ASP A 640 1.44 -36.63 18.33
CA ASP A 640 1.68 -37.76 19.23
C ASP A 640 3.19 -37.97 19.49
N HIS A 641 4.07 -37.30 18.74
CA HIS A 641 5.53 -37.45 18.79
C HIS A 641 6.33 -36.14 18.85
N LEU A 642 5.77 -35.03 18.36
CA LEU A 642 6.35 -33.69 18.36
C LEU A 642 5.44 -32.67 19.04
N ASP A 643 5.99 -31.53 19.45
CA ASP A 643 5.19 -30.47 20.06
C ASP A 643 4.29 -29.76 19.01
N PRO A 644 3.15 -29.17 19.42
CA PRO A 644 2.22 -28.52 18.49
C PRO A 644 2.80 -27.37 17.66
N THR A 645 3.87 -26.70 18.08
CA THR A 645 4.53 -25.67 17.26
C THR A 645 5.31 -26.31 16.13
N SER A 646 6.10 -27.35 16.44
CA SER A 646 6.79 -28.15 15.42
C SER A 646 5.81 -28.74 14.40
N CYS A 647 4.64 -29.18 14.85
CA CYS A 647 3.56 -29.69 13.98
C CYS A 647 2.77 -28.62 13.22
N PHE A 648 3.04 -27.32 13.40
CA PHE A 648 2.54 -26.27 12.52
C PHE A 648 3.56 -25.91 11.43
N PHE A 649 4.82 -26.36 11.54
CA PHE A 649 5.79 -26.30 10.45
C PHE A 649 5.56 -27.43 9.44
N PRO A 650 5.47 -27.12 8.13
CA PRO A 650 5.19 -28.09 7.09
C PRO A 650 6.30 -29.14 6.92
N GLU A 651 7.54 -28.83 7.28
CA GLU A 651 8.67 -29.78 7.24
C GLU A 651 8.41 -31.07 8.05
N ASN A 652 7.57 -30.99 9.10
CA ASN A 652 7.20 -32.12 9.95
C ASN A 652 5.90 -32.80 9.52
N LEU A 653 5.29 -32.36 8.40
CA LEU A 653 3.99 -32.83 7.93
C LEU A 653 4.01 -33.35 6.49
N VAL A 654 4.74 -32.71 5.57
CA VAL A 654 4.59 -32.98 4.13
C VAL A 654 4.84 -34.45 3.75
N ALA A 655 5.76 -35.13 4.44
CA ALA A 655 6.05 -36.54 4.20
C ALA A 655 4.91 -37.51 4.62
N ASP A 656 4.03 -37.09 5.54
CA ASP A 656 2.91 -37.88 6.06
C ASP A 656 1.60 -37.68 5.28
N ILE A 657 1.52 -36.65 4.43
CA ILE A 657 0.34 -36.35 3.61
C ILE A 657 0.11 -37.48 2.61
N LYS A 658 -1.09 -38.08 2.65
CA LYS A 658 -1.44 -39.25 1.82
C LYS A 658 -1.95 -38.85 0.45
N THR A 659 -2.54 -37.67 0.35
CA THR A 659 -3.06 -37.10 -0.89
C THR A 659 -1.91 -36.57 -1.74
N PRO A 660 -1.85 -36.85 -3.06
CA PRO A 660 -0.79 -36.34 -3.92
C PRO A 660 -0.68 -34.82 -3.84
N MET A 661 0.53 -34.33 -3.52
CA MET A 661 0.79 -32.91 -3.33
C MET A 661 1.95 -32.41 -4.21
N PHE A 662 1.86 -31.14 -4.63
CA PHE A 662 2.93 -30.40 -5.30
C PHE A 662 3.44 -29.29 -4.38
N LEU A 663 4.77 -29.16 -4.23
CA LEU A 663 5.40 -28.00 -3.60
C LEU A 663 6.00 -27.10 -4.69
N LEU A 664 5.48 -25.88 -4.79
CA LEU A 664 5.96 -24.81 -5.65
C LEU A 664 6.59 -23.76 -4.72
N ASN A 665 7.91 -23.69 -4.64
CA ASN A 665 8.56 -22.85 -3.64
C ASN A 665 9.85 -22.25 -4.20
N ALA A 666 10.14 -21.00 -3.82
CA ALA A 666 11.48 -20.47 -3.92
C ALA A 666 12.39 -21.20 -2.91
N ALA A 667 13.59 -21.60 -3.33
CA ALA A 667 14.62 -22.13 -2.43
C ALA A 667 15.11 -21.07 -1.43
N TYR A 668 15.03 -19.79 -1.82
CA TYR A 668 15.35 -18.62 -0.99
C TYR A 668 14.09 -17.77 -0.83
N ASP A 669 13.04 -18.34 -0.22
CA ASP A 669 11.76 -17.64 -0.06
C ASP A 669 11.95 -16.26 0.57
N ALA A 670 11.64 -15.23 -0.20
CA ALA A 670 11.99 -13.85 0.12
C ALA A 670 11.25 -13.33 1.36
N TRP A 671 10.06 -13.87 1.66
CA TRP A 671 9.34 -13.56 2.89
C TRP A 671 10.02 -14.22 4.09
N GLN A 672 10.43 -15.48 3.98
CA GLN A 672 11.14 -16.16 5.07
C GLN A 672 12.52 -15.53 5.32
N VAL A 673 13.26 -15.13 4.28
CA VAL A 673 14.53 -14.38 4.44
C VAL A 673 14.33 -13.11 5.27
N THR A 674 13.32 -12.29 4.94
CA THR A 674 13.10 -10.98 5.59
C THR A 674 12.43 -11.06 6.97
N ASN A 675 11.55 -12.05 7.21
CA ASN A 675 10.71 -12.11 8.41
C ASN A 675 11.11 -13.23 9.40
N SER A 676 11.91 -14.21 8.98
CA SER A 676 12.40 -15.31 9.82
C SER A 676 13.91 -15.29 9.98
N LEU A 677 14.65 -15.32 8.87
CA LEU A 677 16.09 -15.56 8.90
C LEU A 677 16.86 -14.30 9.30
N ALA A 678 16.53 -13.14 8.72
CA ALA A 678 17.21 -11.88 8.98
C ALA A 678 16.30 -10.70 9.40
N PRO A 679 15.28 -10.88 10.27
CA PRO A 679 14.43 -9.78 10.73
C PRO A 679 15.24 -8.73 11.51
N LYS A 680 14.75 -7.48 11.58
CA LYS A 680 15.40 -6.38 12.32
C LYS A 680 15.68 -6.70 13.80
N SER A 681 14.96 -7.63 14.40
CA SER A 681 15.19 -8.13 15.77
C SER A 681 16.39 -9.09 15.90
N ALA A 682 16.70 -9.87 14.87
CA ALA A 682 17.84 -10.79 14.82
C ALA A 682 19.11 -10.11 14.24
N ASP A 683 18.94 -9.00 13.52
CA ASP A 683 20.02 -8.20 12.94
C ASP A 683 20.02 -6.75 13.48
N PRO A 684 20.20 -6.52 14.79
CA PRO A 684 20.13 -5.19 15.39
C PRO A 684 21.31 -4.27 15.02
N GLN A 685 22.38 -4.80 14.42
CA GLN A 685 23.50 -4.03 13.88
C GLN A 685 23.38 -3.74 12.36
N GLY A 686 22.35 -4.25 11.68
CA GLY A 686 22.11 -3.97 10.26
C GLY A 686 23.10 -4.66 9.30
N TYR A 687 23.76 -5.74 9.70
CA TYR A 687 24.66 -6.50 8.83
C TYR A 687 23.92 -7.15 7.66
N TRP A 688 22.68 -7.59 7.89
CA TRP A 688 21.83 -8.26 6.90
C TRP A 688 20.82 -7.37 6.21
N GLU A 689 20.59 -6.16 6.69
CA GLU A 689 19.69 -5.14 6.11
C GLU A 689 19.76 -5.10 4.58
N LYS A 690 20.97 -4.93 4.05
CA LYS A 690 21.23 -4.75 2.62
C LYS A 690 20.97 -6.03 1.82
N CYS A 691 21.27 -7.19 2.42
CA CYS A 691 21.11 -8.52 1.82
C CYS A 691 19.65 -8.99 1.81
N ARG A 692 18.89 -8.74 2.89
CA ARG A 692 17.47 -9.12 2.98
C ARG A 692 16.59 -8.21 2.13
N GLU A 693 16.97 -6.93 1.96
CA GLU A 693 16.31 -6.01 1.04
C GLU A 693 16.64 -6.40 -0.41
N ASN A 694 17.91 -6.72 -0.69
CA ASN A 694 18.34 -7.11 -2.01
C ASN A 694 19.40 -8.21 -1.98
N TYR A 695 19.01 -9.38 -2.49
CA TYR A 695 19.85 -10.56 -2.61
C TYR A 695 21.16 -10.30 -3.39
N ALA A 696 21.19 -9.34 -4.32
CA ALA A 696 22.39 -8.98 -5.07
C ALA A 696 23.45 -8.28 -4.20
N GLN A 697 23.08 -7.79 -3.01
CA GLN A 697 23.97 -7.16 -2.04
C GLN A 697 24.40 -8.08 -0.91
N CYS A 698 23.94 -9.33 -0.90
CA CYS A 698 24.48 -10.35 -0.01
C CYS A 698 25.96 -10.61 -0.32
N ASN A 699 26.80 -10.47 0.69
CA ASN A 699 28.21 -10.87 0.58
C ASN A 699 28.34 -12.42 0.55
N SER A 700 29.54 -12.93 0.31
CA SER A 700 29.76 -14.38 0.16
C SER A 700 29.37 -15.22 1.37
N SER A 701 29.48 -14.72 2.62
CA SER A 701 29.05 -15.48 3.79
C SER A 701 27.54 -15.41 4.01
N GLN A 702 26.89 -14.32 3.61
CA GLN A 702 25.44 -14.20 3.60
C GLN A 702 24.81 -15.11 2.55
N ILE A 703 25.36 -15.13 1.33
CA ILE A 703 24.98 -16.10 0.32
C ILE A 703 25.23 -17.52 0.83
N GLN A 704 26.37 -17.82 1.47
CA GLN A 704 26.61 -19.17 2.01
C GLN A 704 25.54 -19.59 3.04
N PHE A 705 25.20 -18.74 4.00
CA PHE A 705 24.11 -19.00 4.94
C PHE A 705 22.76 -19.25 4.23
N LEU A 706 22.45 -18.49 3.18
CA LEU A 706 21.26 -18.71 2.35
C LEU A 706 21.33 -20.02 1.54
N GLN A 707 22.52 -20.44 1.10
CA GLN A 707 22.75 -21.77 0.51
C GLN A 707 22.53 -22.89 1.51
N ASP A 708 22.97 -22.70 2.76
CA ASP A 708 22.80 -23.67 3.83
C ASP A 708 21.31 -23.83 4.17
N PHE A 709 20.55 -22.72 4.25
CA PHE A 709 19.09 -22.73 4.35
C PHE A 709 18.41 -23.47 3.18
N ARG A 710 18.82 -23.21 1.93
CA ARG A 710 18.33 -23.97 0.76
C ARG A 710 18.63 -25.47 0.91
N ASN A 711 19.83 -25.83 1.36
CA ASN A 711 20.22 -27.22 1.52
C ASN A 711 19.42 -27.91 2.64
N GLU A 712 19.08 -27.19 3.71
CA GLU A 712 18.13 -27.66 4.73
C GLU A 712 16.74 -27.90 4.13
N MET A 713 16.19 -26.96 3.35
CA MET A 713 14.89 -27.16 2.67
C MET A 713 14.90 -28.43 1.82
N LEU A 714 15.94 -28.62 1.02
CA LEU A 714 16.08 -29.79 0.15
C LEU A 714 16.25 -31.09 0.94
N ASP A 715 16.87 -31.06 2.13
CA ASP A 715 16.96 -32.22 3.03
C ASP A 715 15.60 -32.61 3.61
N LYS A 716 14.86 -31.63 4.15
CA LYS A 716 13.53 -31.84 4.78
C LYS A 716 12.52 -32.42 3.78
N ILE A 717 12.59 -32.06 2.49
CA ILE A 717 11.69 -32.61 1.45
C ILE A 717 12.18 -33.92 0.80
N LYS A 718 13.32 -34.51 1.22
CA LYS A 718 13.82 -35.77 0.63
C LYS A 718 12.82 -36.92 0.70
N VAL A 719 12.16 -37.11 1.84
CA VAL A 719 11.18 -38.22 1.98
C VAL A 719 9.97 -37.96 1.08
N PHE A 720 9.45 -36.74 1.11
CA PHE A 720 8.34 -36.29 0.26
C PHE A 720 8.63 -36.49 -1.24
N SER A 721 9.87 -36.23 -1.67
CA SER A 721 10.27 -36.32 -3.08
C SER A 721 10.31 -37.75 -3.62
N THR A 722 10.47 -38.77 -2.76
CA THR A 722 10.54 -40.19 -3.18
C THR A 722 9.22 -40.73 -3.77
N SER A 723 8.07 -40.13 -3.43
CA SER A 723 6.78 -40.54 -3.96
C SER A 723 6.59 -40.04 -5.39
N ASN A 724 6.44 -40.93 -6.37
CA ASN A 724 6.16 -40.56 -7.75
C ASN A 724 4.80 -39.86 -7.96
N GLN A 725 3.92 -39.87 -6.95
CA GLN A 725 2.66 -39.13 -6.97
C GLN A 725 2.83 -37.65 -6.61
N ASN A 726 3.91 -37.28 -5.92
CA ASN A 726 4.17 -35.91 -5.47
C ASN A 726 4.97 -35.12 -6.51
N GLY A 727 4.73 -33.81 -6.61
CA GLY A 727 5.43 -32.92 -7.53
C GLY A 727 6.28 -31.87 -6.82
N LEU A 728 7.32 -31.39 -7.49
CA LEU A 728 8.24 -30.37 -6.99
C LEU A 728 8.62 -29.39 -8.09
N PHE A 729 8.56 -28.10 -7.77
CA PHE A 729 9.22 -27.02 -8.50
C PHE A 729 9.88 -26.09 -7.49
N ILE A 730 11.18 -26.31 -7.28
CA ILE A 730 12.01 -25.59 -6.32
C ILE A 730 13.11 -24.85 -7.09
N ASN A 731 12.89 -23.57 -7.39
CA ASN A 731 13.85 -22.75 -8.14
C ASN A 731 14.72 -21.88 -7.23
N SER A 732 15.85 -21.39 -7.76
CA SER A 732 16.82 -20.61 -7.00
C SER A 732 16.60 -19.10 -7.05
N CYS A 733 15.35 -18.70 -7.18
CA CYS A 733 14.95 -17.30 -7.11
C CYS A 733 14.72 -16.86 -5.66
N PHE A 734 14.91 -15.57 -5.41
CA PHE A 734 14.47 -14.87 -4.21
C PHE A 734 13.06 -14.36 -4.47
N SER A 735 12.02 -15.15 -4.23
CA SER A 735 10.64 -14.74 -4.55
C SER A 735 9.61 -15.23 -3.52
N HIS A 736 8.35 -14.88 -3.74
CA HIS A 736 7.21 -15.31 -2.94
C HIS A 736 5.92 -15.22 -3.79
N CYS A 737 5.05 -16.22 -3.70
CA CYS A 737 3.84 -16.43 -4.52
C CYS A 737 4.07 -16.49 -6.04
N TYR A 738 4.24 -17.70 -6.57
CA TYR A 738 4.27 -17.98 -8.01
C TYR A 738 2.89 -18.05 -8.65
N SER A 739 1.96 -18.74 -8.02
CA SER A 739 0.66 -19.11 -8.60
C SER A 739 -0.31 -17.95 -8.76
N GLU A 740 -0.12 -16.84 -8.02
CA GLU A 740 -1.04 -15.70 -8.02
C GLU A 740 -0.63 -14.56 -8.97
N ARG A 741 0.59 -14.58 -9.52
CA ARG A 741 1.13 -13.50 -10.37
C ARG A 741 1.46 -14.05 -11.76
N GLN A 742 1.02 -13.36 -12.81
CA GLN A 742 1.11 -13.90 -14.16
C GLN A 742 2.57 -14.01 -14.66
N ASP A 743 3.42 -13.06 -14.28
CA ASP A 743 4.85 -13.03 -14.63
C ASP A 743 5.66 -14.15 -13.99
N THR A 744 5.19 -14.72 -12.88
CA THR A 744 5.84 -15.86 -12.22
C THR A 744 5.15 -17.18 -12.51
N TRP A 745 3.90 -17.14 -13.02
CA TRP A 745 3.10 -18.33 -13.35
C TRP A 745 3.35 -18.86 -14.76
N PHE A 746 3.05 -18.05 -15.79
CA PHE A 746 3.01 -18.53 -17.19
C PHE A 746 3.31 -17.47 -18.26
N ALA A 747 3.64 -16.22 -17.90
CA ALA A 747 4.10 -15.22 -18.87
C ALA A 747 5.35 -15.67 -19.66
N ASP A 748 5.64 -15.00 -20.78
CA ASP A 748 6.68 -15.48 -21.69
C ASP A 748 8.11 -15.43 -21.16
N ASP A 749 8.37 -14.48 -20.27
CA ASP A 749 9.60 -14.26 -19.50
C ASP A 749 9.63 -14.99 -18.14
N SER A 750 8.54 -15.70 -17.78
CA SER A 750 8.39 -16.27 -16.43
C SER A 750 9.51 -17.24 -16.00
N PRO A 751 9.83 -17.31 -14.70
CA PRO A 751 10.90 -18.16 -14.18
C PRO A 751 10.68 -19.63 -14.52
N LYS A 752 11.75 -20.30 -14.97
CA LYS A 752 11.69 -21.66 -15.50
C LYS A 752 12.89 -22.48 -15.06
N ILE A 753 12.64 -23.72 -14.67
CA ILE A 753 13.71 -24.70 -14.44
C ILE A 753 13.97 -25.40 -15.78
N GLY A 754 15.14 -25.13 -16.36
CA GLY A 754 15.47 -25.55 -17.72
C GLY A 754 14.59 -24.84 -18.76
N THR A 755 13.59 -25.54 -19.29
CA THR A 755 12.62 -25.00 -20.27
C THR A 755 11.21 -24.86 -19.73
N LYS A 756 10.89 -25.41 -18.54
CA LYS A 756 9.51 -25.56 -18.05
C LYS A 756 9.15 -24.45 -17.05
N ARG A 757 8.05 -23.73 -17.31
CA ARG A 757 7.44 -22.70 -16.44
C ARG A 757 6.70 -23.34 -15.27
N ALA A 758 6.42 -22.56 -14.22
CA ALA A 758 5.70 -23.05 -13.04
C ALA A 758 4.30 -23.63 -13.39
N ALA A 759 3.54 -22.97 -14.27
CA ALA A 759 2.21 -23.44 -14.68
C ALA A 759 2.26 -24.79 -15.42
N GLU A 760 3.22 -24.95 -16.34
CA GLU A 760 3.42 -26.19 -17.09
C GLU A 760 3.81 -27.35 -16.15
N ALA A 761 4.71 -27.07 -15.20
CA ALA A 761 5.14 -28.02 -14.18
C ALA A 761 3.98 -28.51 -13.29
N VAL A 762 3.13 -27.60 -12.81
CA VAL A 762 1.93 -27.95 -12.03
C VAL A 762 0.90 -28.69 -12.90
N GLY A 763 0.65 -28.23 -14.12
CA GLY A 763 -0.30 -28.85 -15.03
C GLY A 763 0.09 -30.27 -15.42
N ASP A 764 1.34 -30.48 -15.84
CA ASP A 764 1.85 -31.80 -16.20
C ASP A 764 1.73 -32.81 -15.06
N TRP A 765 2.10 -32.40 -13.85
CA TRP A 765 1.92 -33.22 -12.66
C TRP A 765 0.45 -33.47 -12.33
N TYR A 766 -0.42 -32.45 -12.39
CA TYR A 766 -1.82 -32.60 -11.97
C TYR A 766 -2.55 -33.60 -12.87
N PHE A 767 -2.37 -33.46 -14.19
CA PHE A 767 -3.01 -34.30 -15.20
C PHE A 767 -2.30 -35.63 -15.46
N ASP A 768 -1.21 -35.93 -14.73
CA ASP A 768 -0.39 -37.15 -14.88
C ASP A 768 0.26 -37.28 -16.27
N ARG A 769 0.63 -36.14 -16.89
CA ARG A 769 1.39 -36.08 -18.15
C ARG A 769 2.87 -36.40 -17.93
N GLU A 770 3.44 -36.00 -16.80
CA GLU A 770 4.85 -36.21 -16.46
C GLU A 770 5.05 -36.29 -14.93
N GLU A 771 6.07 -37.03 -14.48
CA GLU A 771 6.56 -36.94 -13.09
C GLU A 771 7.48 -35.72 -12.96
N VAL A 772 7.03 -34.69 -12.24
CA VAL A 772 7.73 -33.40 -12.15
C VAL A 772 8.52 -33.28 -10.85
N LYS A 773 9.84 -33.40 -10.94
CA LYS A 773 10.82 -33.27 -9.83
C LYS A 773 11.83 -32.16 -10.10
N ALA A 774 11.35 -30.96 -10.42
CA ALA A 774 12.20 -29.85 -10.82
C ALA A 774 12.84 -29.20 -9.58
N ILE A 775 14.15 -29.40 -9.41
CA ILE A 775 14.97 -28.69 -8.41
C ILE A 775 16.12 -28.02 -9.16
N ASP A 776 16.25 -26.73 -8.96
CA ASP A 776 17.21 -25.88 -9.65
C ASP A 776 18.61 -25.89 -8.99
N CYS A 777 19.64 -25.48 -9.73
CA CYS A 777 20.99 -25.33 -9.20
C CYS A 777 21.09 -24.15 -8.20
N PRO A 778 22.07 -24.10 -7.28
CA PRO A 778 22.28 -22.97 -6.38
C PRO A 778 22.34 -21.60 -7.07
N TYR A 779 21.78 -20.55 -6.45
CA TYR A 779 21.96 -19.16 -6.87
C TYR A 779 23.45 -18.81 -7.05
N PRO A 780 23.87 -18.09 -8.12
CA PRO A 780 23.06 -17.30 -9.07
C PRO A 780 22.86 -17.98 -10.44
N CYS A 781 22.58 -19.29 -10.49
CA CYS A 781 22.55 -19.98 -11.78
C CYS A 781 21.32 -19.65 -12.67
N ASP A 782 20.13 -19.48 -12.09
CA ASP A 782 18.91 -19.17 -12.84
C ASP A 782 18.80 -17.68 -13.16
N LYS A 783 18.83 -17.39 -14.46
CA LYS A 783 18.77 -16.04 -15.05
C LYS A 783 17.36 -15.63 -15.45
N THR A 784 16.38 -16.49 -15.22
CA THR A 784 14.95 -16.29 -15.53
C THR A 784 14.17 -15.82 -14.29
N CYS A 785 14.84 -15.77 -13.14
CA CYS A 785 14.27 -15.35 -11.88
C CYS A 785 13.80 -13.89 -11.84
N HIS A 786 12.51 -13.69 -11.60
CA HIS A 786 11.90 -12.42 -11.20
C HIS A 786 12.08 -12.24 -9.69
N ASN A 787 13.30 -11.93 -9.27
CA ASN A 787 13.64 -11.80 -7.86
C ASN A 787 12.97 -10.59 -7.21
N LEU A 788 12.36 -10.81 -6.04
CA LEU A 788 11.88 -9.78 -5.14
C LEU A 788 13.07 -9.07 -4.49
N VAL A 789 13.27 -7.83 -4.92
CA VAL A 789 13.96 -6.80 -4.15
C VAL A 789 12.90 -6.08 -3.31
N PHE A 790 13.15 -5.86 -2.02
CA PHE A 790 12.31 -5.02 -1.15
C PHE A 790 12.79 -3.56 -1.21
N LYS A 791 11.93 -2.61 -0.86
CA LYS A 791 12.22 -1.17 -0.83
C LYS A 791 11.61 -0.64 0.45
#